data_AF-A0A365NBA3-F1
#
_entry.id   AF-A0A365NBA3-F1
#
_cell.length_a   1.000
_cell.length_b   1.000
_cell.length_c   1.000
_cell.angle_alpha   90.00
_cell.angle_beta   90.00
_cell.angle_gamma   90.00
#
_symmetry.space_group_name_H-M   'P 1'
#
loop_
_entity.id
_entity.type
_entity.pdbx_description
1 polymer ?
#
loop_
_entity_poly.entity_id
_entity_poly.type
_entity_poly.pdbx_seq_one_letter_code
_entity_poly.pdbx_strand_id
1 'polypeptide(L)'
;MTSPPPIDTIFDVNNPDVPSEVLDHLIEIYRVKLHLQPLQLFNIAELRDTLNSAPRYLLYSFLALTVRYSAHDFFSDNRSKAVELYGSSAQQEVAILASQGIPKLEIVQALCLLVLVDVAACKPGRAWMSIGTMSRLEALRKLSQSSFYESSPVEASLRCHWTVALLEQTFMPQERSRIYDDDEHRYPASAHRPPSLPPTNDGECPPDLFSDDASEDLGVTAYYINVIEMWGHLSSYMHQVRIGKAETAWLPGSMHYILCAELYKHETKLPHSHLLRNVHFTKRMATELQDQREYWIPWLLMQVVTHAITAILHHPFIHLVAMRDRSSGLQARSFLQQTVDQALFNSAWVFKLLRLCEELRFEVCDPLVGQLVAVVATIPWLFQRAIDPKVAEKAKGDLEWCKGFLERLSSTWPHIMQKLELLQSLDSTADNSSQPPAGKGISIVFHPALFWALVDPKISQMTPLYGESSSRPQDAIIRISTHYIHPLTETQLDLVLEIRSRARHIDTVDRVAYRLTSVSTGHLGAVYQTIAYLHLIIMDQTSKIVIIGAGLFGLTTAKQLALEGHQNITVLDRHMPPVPDGSSSDISRVIRFDYADTDYCSLAYEAYCKWSQDPKYNGIFYQTDYVIAGSRSTPEKSWTDKTIAQLDKRQLPYTRLADAADTKRRFPILTGELAQPNFEGYLNKSGGWADANKAIKQLRDECLGLGISFIAGRAGTVVGFDSDAQGVIKAVKTLEGTPVRGDHFILAAGAWSSGIVPTYNSTLSTAQALGFLHLTDDEMVKYKNIPIYMNYATGWFNFPPHEDTKMLKFAVHGWGYTRAPSKGDNNSVESNISVPPPISRERKNFVPADAEERLQAGLREMLPELADRALTRVALCWYTDTPTGDFIMDYHPDYKNLFVGGGGSGHAFKFLPVLGECMASAWKKKLPSQLAEKWRFHTEYEHREDTFLGDGSRGGPERRELSAAEKAKLNGGEKSKL
;
A
#
# COMPACT_ATOMS: atom_id res chain seq x y z
N MET A 1 29.77 45.99 -58.60
CA MET A 1 30.89 45.74 -57.67
C MET A 1 30.38 46.01 -56.26
N THR A 2 29.74 45.02 -55.66
CA THR A 2 29.52 44.95 -54.22
C THR A 2 30.69 44.17 -53.65
N SER A 3 31.40 44.78 -52.71
CA SER A 3 32.59 44.25 -52.05
C SER A 3 32.35 42.82 -51.53
N PRO A 4 33.33 41.90 -51.59
CA PRO A 4 33.23 40.65 -50.84
C PRO A 4 33.09 40.98 -49.35
N PRO A 5 32.25 40.27 -48.59
CA PRO A 5 32.20 40.47 -47.15
C PRO A 5 33.60 40.17 -46.56
N PRO A 6 34.02 40.88 -45.50
CA PRO A 6 35.33 40.67 -44.90
C PRO A 6 35.50 39.20 -44.49
N ILE A 7 36.72 38.68 -44.68
CA ILE A 7 37.11 37.26 -44.49
C ILE A 7 36.72 36.72 -43.08
N ASP A 8 36.50 37.60 -42.11
CA ASP A 8 36.12 37.26 -40.72
C ASP A 8 34.61 37.07 -40.47
N THR A 9 33.77 37.05 -41.51
CA THR A 9 32.29 37.00 -41.35
C THR A 9 31.65 35.65 -41.62
N ILE A 10 32.39 34.68 -42.16
CA ILE A 10 31.88 33.34 -42.53
C ILE A 10 32.89 32.28 -42.10
N PHE A 11 32.41 31.16 -41.57
CA PHE A 11 33.23 30.04 -41.13
C PHE A 11 34.12 29.47 -42.25
N ASP A 12 35.43 29.36 -41.97
CA ASP A 12 36.45 28.73 -42.82
C ASP A 12 37.07 27.52 -42.10
N VAL A 13 37.15 26.38 -42.79
CA VAL A 13 37.76 25.15 -42.28
C VAL A 13 39.25 25.33 -41.98
N ASN A 14 39.94 26.25 -42.68
CA ASN A 14 41.35 26.55 -42.45
C ASN A 14 41.58 27.51 -41.27
N ASN A 15 40.56 28.26 -40.86
CA ASN A 15 40.58 29.13 -39.70
C ASN A 15 39.36 28.86 -38.79
N PRO A 16 39.40 27.78 -37.99
CA PRO A 16 38.25 27.30 -37.23
C PRO A 16 37.98 28.10 -35.94
N ASP A 17 38.55 29.28 -35.77
CA ASP A 17 38.35 30.08 -34.57
C ASP A 17 37.04 30.86 -34.66
N VAL A 18 36.29 30.89 -33.55
CA VAL A 18 34.96 31.49 -33.49
C VAL A 18 35.05 32.89 -32.88
N PRO A 19 34.51 33.93 -33.52
CA PRO A 19 34.46 35.27 -32.94
C PRO A 19 33.70 35.30 -31.61
N SER A 20 34.07 36.21 -30.70
CA SER A 20 33.46 36.34 -29.37
C SER A 20 31.93 36.43 -29.41
N GLU A 21 31.36 37.22 -30.32
CA GLU A 21 29.91 37.41 -30.43
C GLU A 21 29.19 36.11 -30.85
N VAL A 22 29.84 35.32 -31.71
CA VAL A 22 29.33 34.01 -32.13
C VAL A 22 29.41 33.03 -30.97
N LEU A 23 30.48 33.08 -30.16
CA LEU A 23 30.60 32.26 -28.96
C LEU A 23 29.50 32.58 -27.93
N ASP A 24 29.17 33.86 -27.71
CA ASP A 24 28.06 34.27 -26.84
C ASP A 24 26.71 33.73 -27.32
N HIS A 25 26.46 33.76 -28.63
CA HIS A 25 25.28 33.15 -29.22
C HIS A 25 25.21 31.63 -28.97
N LEU A 26 26.34 30.92 -29.10
CA LEU A 26 26.42 29.48 -28.85
C LEU A 26 26.26 29.13 -27.36
N ILE A 27 26.73 30.00 -26.46
CA ILE A 27 26.48 29.90 -25.00
C ILE A 27 24.98 30.01 -24.70
N GLU A 28 24.26 30.94 -25.34
CA GLU A 28 22.81 31.05 -25.14
C GLU A 28 22.06 29.83 -25.70
N ILE A 29 22.50 29.28 -26.83
CA ILE A 29 21.98 28.00 -27.34
C ILE A 29 22.16 26.89 -26.31
N TYR A 30 23.34 26.78 -25.70
CA TYR A 30 23.60 25.80 -24.65
C TYR A 30 22.65 26.00 -23.47
N ARG A 31 22.53 27.24 -22.97
CA ARG A 31 21.65 27.60 -21.85
C ARG A 31 20.18 27.22 -22.10
N VAL A 32 19.65 27.49 -23.30
CA VAL A 32 18.23 27.29 -23.60
C VAL A 32 17.94 25.82 -23.93
N LYS A 33 18.76 25.18 -24.78
CA LYS A 33 18.43 23.89 -25.39
C LYS A 33 19.11 22.67 -24.75
N LEU A 34 20.23 22.84 -24.04
CA LEU A 34 21.08 21.71 -23.62
C LEU A 34 21.33 21.66 -22.11
N HIS A 35 21.45 22.82 -21.46
CA HIS A 35 21.69 22.90 -20.03
C HIS A 35 20.50 22.30 -19.25
N LEU A 36 20.83 21.39 -18.34
CA LEU A 36 19.90 20.58 -17.55
C LEU A 36 18.97 19.69 -18.41
N GLN A 37 19.32 19.44 -19.68
CA GLN A 37 18.51 18.68 -20.65
C GLN A 37 19.34 17.76 -21.59
N PRO A 38 20.09 16.76 -21.08
CA PRO A 38 20.28 16.37 -19.68
C PRO A 38 21.60 16.92 -19.08
N LEU A 39 22.33 17.80 -19.79
CA LEU A 39 23.69 18.19 -19.42
C LEU A 39 23.73 19.17 -18.24
N GLN A 40 24.28 18.73 -17.11
CA GLN A 40 24.50 19.58 -15.93
C GLN A 40 25.95 20.09 -15.82
N LEU A 41 26.73 19.98 -16.90
CA LEU A 41 28.21 20.03 -16.88
C LEU A 41 28.83 21.32 -16.37
N PHE A 42 28.22 22.47 -16.65
CA PHE A 42 28.82 23.78 -16.47
C PHE A 42 27.93 24.69 -15.62
N ASN A 43 28.58 25.58 -14.86
CA ASN A 43 27.94 26.74 -14.27
C ASN A 43 27.77 27.80 -15.37
N ILE A 44 26.53 28.22 -15.62
CA ILE A 44 26.23 29.16 -16.71
C ILE A 44 26.89 30.53 -16.49
N ALA A 45 26.99 30.98 -15.24
CA ALA A 45 27.60 32.27 -14.91
C ALA A 45 29.11 32.33 -15.24
N GLU A 46 29.79 31.19 -15.20
CA GLU A 46 31.25 31.06 -15.40
C GLU A 46 31.59 30.39 -16.74
N LEU A 47 30.59 30.02 -17.55
CA LEU A 47 30.78 29.22 -18.75
C LEU A 47 31.67 29.92 -19.79
N ARG A 48 31.54 31.23 -19.95
CA ARG A 48 32.36 32.01 -20.88
C ARG A 48 33.84 31.95 -20.52
N ASP A 49 34.17 32.17 -19.25
CA ASP A 49 35.55 32.14 -18.77
C ASP A 49 36.11 30.71 -18.80
N THR A 50 35.27 29.72 -18.49
CA THR A 50 35.59 28.29 -18.59
C THR A 50 35.96 27.92 -20.03
N LEU A 51 35.17 28.34 -21.02
CA LEU A 51 35.44 28.04 -22.44
C LEU A 51 36.68 28.76 -22.99
N ASN A 52 36.92 30.01 -22.57
CA ASN A 52 38.11 30.76 -22.98
C ASN A 52 39.42 30.15 -22.45
N SER A 53 39.37 29.49 -21.29
CA SER A 53 40.51 28.81 -20.67
C SER A 53 40.54 27.30 -20.93
N ALA A 54 39.52 26.74 -21.58
CA ALA A 54 39.39 25.32 -21.82
C ALA A 54 40.45 24.79 -22.82
N PRO A 55 40.92 23.55 -22.64
CA PRO A 55 41.67 22.86 -23.69
C PRO A 55 40.88 22.81 -25.00
N ARG A 56 41.60 22.85 -26.13
CA ARG A 56 40.99 22.92 -27.48
C ARG A 56 39.97 21.81 -27.73
N TYR A 57 40.23 20.58 -27.26
CA TYR A 57 39.29 19.48 -27.40
C TYR A 57 37.96 19.70 -26.66
N LEU A 58 37.96 20.36 -25.50
CA LEU A 58 36.73 20.63 -24.74
C LEU A 58 35.94 21.75 -25.42
N LEU A 59 36.61 22.82 -25.84
CA LEU A 59 36.00 23.89 -26.63
C LEU A 59 35.39 23.34 -27.93
N TYR A 60 36.12 22.49 -28.66
CA TYR A 60 35.64 21.91 -29.91
C TYR A 60 34.48 20.93 -29.69
N SER A 61 34.47 20.16 -28.62
CA SER A 61 33.29 19.37 -28.25
C SER A 61 32.06 20.25 -27.98
N PHE A 62 32.24 21.39 -27.31
CA PHE A 62 31.16 22.35 -27.05
C PHE A 62 30.64 22.98 -28.36
N LEU A 63 31.54 23.43 -29.24
CA LEU A 63 31.20 23.99 -30.54
C LEU A 63 30.51 22.96 -31.43
N ALA A 64 31.01 21.72 -31.50
CA ALA A 64 30.42 20.65 -32.29
C ALA A 64 28.95 20.39 -31.92
N LEU A 65 28.62 20.47 -30.62
CA LEU A 65 27.26 20.28 -30.13
C LEU A 65 26.37 21.51 -30.38
N THR A 66 26.85 22.71 -30.05
CA THR A 66 26.03 23.94 -30.09
C THR A 66 25.81 24.47 -31.51
N VAL A 67 26.82 24.40 -32.38
CA VAL A 67 26.74 24.87 -33.78
C VAL A 67 25.65 24.14 -34.55
N ARG A 68 25.38 22.87 -34.22
CA ARG A 68 24.28 22.09 -34.81
C ARG A 68 22.93 22.81 -34.70
N TYR A 69 22.71 23.52 -33.60
CA TYR A 69 21.45 24.22 -33.30
C TYR A 69 21.50 25.71 -33.64
N SER A 70 22.63 26.19 -34.16
CA SER A 70 22.80 27.60 -34.50
C SER A 70 22.15 27.93 -35.84
N ALA A 71 21.54 29.12 -35.87
CA ALA A 71 21.06 29.80 -37.07
C ALA A 71 21.90 31.06 -37.35
N HIS A 72 23.07 31.20 -36.72
CA HIS A 72 23.93 32.38 -36.90
C HIS A 72 24.56 32.42 -38.29
N ASP A 73 24.55 33.58 -38.93
CA ASP A 73 25.01 33.78 -40.32
C ASP A 73 26.46 33.33 -40.54
N PHE A 74 27.30 33.45 -39.50
CA PHE A 74 28.69 32.94 -39.48
C PHE A 74 28.80 31.50 -39.97
N PHE A 75 27.87 30.61 -39.61
CA PHE A 75 27.93 29.19 -40.00
C PHE A 75 27.17 28.87 -41.28
N SER A 76 26.18 29.68 -41.67
CA SER A 76 25.36 29.59 -42.91
C SER A 76 25.38 28.22 -43.62
N ASP A 77 25.89 28.13 -44.85
CA ASP A 77 25.92 26.91 -45.67
C ASP A 77 26.99 25.90 -45.20
N ASN A 78 27.89 26.31 -44.30
CA ASN A 78 29.00 25.50 -43.80
C ASN A 78 28.74 24.86 -42.44
N ARG A 79 27.53 24.98 -41.86
CA ARG A 79 27.20 24.44 -40.53
C ARG A 79 27.56 22.96 -40.37
N SER A 80 27.20 22.13 -41.35
CA SER A 80 27.51 20.69 -41.29
C SER A 80 29.01 20.42 -41.31
N LYS A 81 29.78 21.18 -42.09
CA LYS A 81 31.25 21.08 -42.15
C LYS A 81 31.89 21.53 -40.83
N ALA A 82 31.37 22.60 -40.22
CA ALA A 82 31.83 23.08 -38.93
C ALA A 82 31.63 22.02 -37.82
N VAL A 83 30.42 21.44 -37.75
CA VAL A 83 30.11 20.36 -36.80
C VAL A 83 31.04 19.14 -37.01
N GLU A 84 31.29 18.76 -38.26
CA GLU A 84 32.17 17.64 -38.59
C GLU A 84 33.64 17.92 -38.23
N LEU A 85 34.14 19.13 -38.52
CA LEU A 85 35.50 19.54 -38.18
C LEU A 85 35.73 19.53 -36.67
N TYR A 86 34.92 20.31 -35.93
CA TYR A 86 35.06 20.40 -34.48
C TYR A 86 34.88 19.03 -33.82
N GLY A 87 33.86 18.26 -34.23
CA GLY A 87 33.58 16.95 -33.66
C GLY A 87 34.69 15.93 -33.93
N SER A 88 35.24 15.88 -35.14
CA SER A 88 36.29 14.93 -35.50
C SER A 88 37.62 15.27 -34.82
N SER A 89 37.98 16.55 -34.78
CA SER A 89 39.20 17.02 -34.09
C SER A 89 39.13 16.75 -32.59
N ALA A 90 38.03 17.11 -31.93
CA ALA A 90 37.84 16.84 -30.50
C ALA A 90 37.85 15.33 -30.21
N GLN A 91 37.13 14.53 -30.99
CA GLN A 91 37.06 13.08 -30.80
C GLN A 91 38.44 12.41 -30.90
N GLN A 92 39.27 12.81 -31.88
CA GLN A 92 40.59 12.21 -32.08
C GLN A 92 41.49 12.43 -30.85
N GLU A 93 41.53 13.66 -30.35
CA GLU A 93 42.35 14.02 -29.20
C GLU A 93 41.83 13.36 -27.91
N VAL A 94 40.52 13.46 -27.65
CA VAL A 94 39.86 12.86 -26.48
C VAL A 94 40.02 11.34 -26.46
N ALA A 95 39.89 10.66 -27.60
CA ALA A 95 40.02 9.20 -27.68
C ALA A 95 41.44 8.74 -27.32
N ILE A 96 42.48 9.46 -27.73
CA ILE A 96 43.87 9.15 -27.36
C ILE A 96 44.04 9.28 -25.85
N LEU A 97 43.64 10.42 -25.28
CA LEU A 97 43.80 10.69 -23.85
C LEU A 97 42.99 9.70 -22.98
N ALA A 98 41.77 9.37 -23.40
CA ALA A 98 40.91 8.40 -22.73
C ALA A 98 41.48 6.98 -22.80
N SER A 99 42.06 6.58 -23.93
CA SER A 99 42.67 5.24 -24.09
C SER A 99 43.91 5.04 -23.21
N GLN A 100 44.58 6.13 -22.83
CA GLN A 100 45.69 6.14 -21.89
C GLN A 100 45.21 6.10 -20.42
N GLY A 101 43.89 6.11 -20.18
CA GLY A 101 43.31 6.09 -18.84
C GLY A 101 43.47 7.38 -18.06
N ILE A 102 43.67 8.53 -18.74
CA ILE A 102 43.87 9.83 -18.08
C ILE A 102 42.54 10.38 -17.55
N PRO A 103 42.34 10.47 -16.22
CA PRO A 103 41.04 10.79 -15.62
C PRO A 103 40.82 12.30 -15.41
N LYS A 104 41.13 13.15 -16.40
CA LYS A 104 40.93 14.63 -16.26
C LYS A 104 39.47 15.05 -16.42
N LEU A 105 39.07 16.16 -15.79
CA LEU A 105 37.66 16.59 -15.71
C LEU A 105 37.17 17.01 -17.09
N GLU A 106 38.01 17.76 -17.78
CA GLU A 106 37.81 18.31 -19.10
C GLU A 106 37.64 17.20 -20.15
N ILE A 107 38.33 16.06 -19.97
CA ILE A 107 38.19 14.88 -20.85
C ILE A 107 36.80 14.27 -20.67
N VAL A 108 36.34 14.07 -19.43
CA VAL A 108 35.01 13.51 -19.14
C VAL A 108 33.91 14.48 -19.60
N GLN A 109 34.05 15.79 -19.35
CA GLN A 109 33.15 16.82 -19.87
C GLN A 109 33.09 16.81 -21.40
N ALA A 110 34.24 16.71 -22.07
CA ALA A 110 34.30 16.63 -23.53
C ALA A 110 33.63 15.36 -24.07
N LEU A 111 33.78 14.21 -23.39
CA LEU A 111 33.08 12.97 -23.72
C LEU A 111 31.56 13.12 -23.55
N CYS A 112 31.07 13.73 -22.46
CA CYS A 112 29.64 13.96 -22.26
C CYS A 112 29.02 14.79 -23.39
N LEU A 113 29.72 15.83 -23.86
CA LEU A 113 29.29 16.64 -25.01
C LEU A 113 29.30 15.81 -26.31
N LEU A 114 30.37 15.05 -26.56
CA LEU A 114 30.52 14.21 -27.76
C LEU A 114 29.49 13.07 -27.83
N VAL A 115 29.05 12.53 -26.69
CA VAL A 115 27.94 11.56 -26.62
C VAL A 115 26.69 12.16 -27.26
N LEU A 116 26.31 13.38 -26.89
CA LEU A 116 25.15 14.05 -27.50
C LEU A 116 25.41 14.43 -28.97
N VAL A 117 26.66 14.75 -29.33
CA VAL A 117 27.04 14.96 -30.73
C VAL A 117 26.74 13.69 -31.55
N ASP A 118 27.18 12.52 -31.07
CA ASP A 118 26.98 11.23 -31.73
C ASP A 118 25.50 10.78 -31.71
N VAL A 119 24.78 11.03 -30.62
CA VAL A 119 23.34 10.74 -30.51
C VAL A 119 22.54 11.54 -31.55
N ALA A 120 22.77 12.86 -31.66
CA ALA A 120 22.08 13.65 -32.70
C ALA A 120 22.63 13.42 -34.11
N ALA A 121 23.79 12.78 -34.27
CA ALA A 121 24.27 12.27 -35.55
C ALA A 121 23.76 10.86 -35.89
N CYS A 122 22.89 10.27 -35.05
CA CYS A 122 22.41 8.89 -35.17
C CYS A 122 23.55 7.87 -35.25
N LYS A 123 24.59 8.03 -34.42
CA LYS A 123 25.75 7.12 -34.30
C LYS A 123 25.74 6.38 -32.95
N PRO A 124 24.75 5.49 -32.71
CA PRO A 124 24.49 4.86 -31.41
C PRO A 124 25.67 4.05 -30.88
N GLY A 125 26.40 3.33 -31.74
CA GLY A 125 27.56 2.53 -31.32
C GLY A 125 28.71 3.39 -30.81
N ARG A 126 28.95 4.56 -31.41
CA ARG A 126 29.99 5.50 -30.93
C ARG A 126 29.59 6.16 -29.62
N ALA A 127 28.31 6.56 -29.50
CA ALA A 127 27.76 7.07 -28.25
C ALA A 127 27.90 6.03 -27.14
N TRP A 128 27.54 4.77 -27.40
CA TRP A 128 27.64 3.66 -26.45
C TRP A 128 29.08 3.43 -25.95
N MET A 129 30.06 3.40 -26.87
CA MET A 129 31.46 3.29 -26.49
C MET A 129 31.93 4.49 -25.66
N SER A 130 31.55 5.70 -26.05
CA SER A 130 31.93 6.93 -25.34
C SER A 130 31.32 6.99 -23.94
N ILE A 131 30.07 6.54 -23.77
CA ILE A 131 29.41 6.38 -22.47
C ILE A 131 30.20 5.38 -21.61
N GLY A 132 30.50 4.19 -22.14
CA GLY A 132 31.29 3.20 -21.41
C GLY A 132 32.72 3.65 -21.05
N THR A 133 33.32 4.53 -21.87
CA THR A 133 34.62 5.13 -21.59
C THR A 133 34.53 6.21 -20.51
N MET A 134 33.58 7.15 -20.60
CA MET A 134 33.43 8.22 -19.62
C MET A 134 33.12 7.67 -18.22
N SER A 135 32.28 6.63 -18.11
CA SER A 135 31.93 6.02 -16.81
C SER A 135 33.12 5.35 -16.14
N ARG A 136 33.99 4.70 -16.92
CA ARG A 136 35.24 4.10 -16.41
C ARG A 136 36.25 5.16 -16.00
N LEU A 137 36.38 6.24 -16.77
CA LEU A 137 37.24 7.37 -16.40
C LEU A 137 36.73 8.06 -15.13
N GLU A 138 35.42 8.22 -14.97
CA GLU A 138 34.82 8.79 -13.77
C GLU A 138 35.02 7.88 -12.54
N ALA A 139 34.96 6.54 -12.71
CA ALA A 139 35.36 5.60 -11.67
C ALA A 139 36.81 5.82 -11.22
N LEU A 140 37.73 5.98 -12.19
CA LEU A 140 39.15 6.24 -11.91
C LEU A 140 39.36 7.60 -11.22
N ARG A 141 38.57 8.62 -11.59
CA ARG A 141 38.55 9.93 -10.92
C ARG A 141 38.21 9.80 -9.44
N LYS A 142 37.12 9.10 -9.12
CA LYS A 142 36.72 8.85 -7.73
C LYS A 142 37.79 8.11 -6.92
N LEU A 143 38.37 7.06 -7.50
CA LEU A 143 39.44 6.29 -6.86
C LEU A 143 40.72 7.13 -6.63
N SER A 144 41.00 8.08 -7.51
CA SER A 144 42.17 8.97 -7.40
C SER A 144 41.93 10.14 -6.43
N GLN A 145 40.68 10.58 -6.26
CA GLN A 145 40.32 11.67 -5.34
C GLN A 145 40.29 11.23 -3.87
N SER A 146 40.04 9.95 -3.58
CA SER A 146 40.10 9.42 -2.20
C SER A 146 41.52 9.38 -1.61
N SER A 147 42.56 9.57 -2.44
CA SER A 147 43.98 9.48 -2.05
C SER A 147 44.66 10.84 -1.79
N PHE A 148 44.02 11.98 -2.08
CA PHE A 148 44.60 13.32 -1.86
C PHE A 148 43.56 14.29 -1.29
N TYR A 149 43.74 14.69 -0.02
CA TYR A 149 43.04 15.83 0.57
C TYR A 149 43.60 17.13 -0.04
N GLU A 150 43.03 17.60 -1.15
CA GLU A 150 43.29 18.96 -1.65
C GLU A 150 42.02 19.68 -2.09
N SER A 151 42.05 20.99 -1.85
CA SER A 151 40.98 21.97 -1.92
C SER A 151 40.77 22.55 -3.33
N SER A 152 39.53 22.38 -3.84
CA SER A 152 38.80 23.07 -4.95
C SER A 152 38.80 22.42 -6.36
N PRO A 153 37.68 22.41 -7.15
CA PRO A 153 36.29 22.79 -6.87
C PRO A 153 35.36 21.57 -6.81
N VAL A 154 34.74 21.33 -5.64
CA VAL A 154 33.82 20.20 -5.39
C VAL A 154 32.66 20.17 -6.41
N GLU A 155 32.17 21.34 -6.82
CA GLU A 155 30.94 21.49 -7.60
C GLU A 155 31.05 21.04 -9.08
N ALA A 156 32.10 21.46 -9.80
CA ALA A 156 32.25 21.10 -11.22
C ALA A 156 32.47 19.59 -11.41
N SER A 157 33.19 18.96 -10.46
CA SER A 157 33.35 17.50 -10.46
C SER A 157 32.03 16.79 -10.15
N LEU A 158 31.23 17.27 -9.18
CA LEU A 158 29.90 16.71 -8.89
C LEU A 158 28.94 16.84 -10.07
N ARG A 159 28.91 18.01 -10.73
CA ARG A 159 28.12 18.24 -11.95
C ARG A 159 28.46 17.27 -13.07
N CYS A 160 29.76 17.06 -13.29
CA CYS A 160 30.24 16.10 -14.28
C CYS A 160 29.86 14.67 -13.90
N HIS A 161 30.08 14.28 -12.64
CA HIS A 161 29.73 12.98 -12.08
C HIS A 161 28.26 12.62 -12.35
N TRP A 162 27.34 13.49 -11.94
CA TRP A 162 25.91 13.27 -12.13
C TRP A 162 25.48 13.39 -13.59
N THR A 163 26.15 14.19 -14.42
CA THR A 163 25.88 14.19 -15.87
C THR A 163 26.24 12.85 -16.51
N VAL A 164 27.35 12.21 -16.10
CA VAL A 164 27.71 10.87 -16.56
C VAL A 164 26.61 9.87 -16.19
N ALA A 165 26.14 9.89 -14.94
CA ALA A 165 25.04 9.05 -14.48
C ALA A 165 23.75 9.29 -15.29
N LEU A 166 23.36 10.55 -15.51
CA LEU A 166 22.16 10.92 -16.28
C LEU A 166 22.23 10.41 -17.73
N LEU A 167 23.39 10.54 -18.39
CA LEU A 167 23.59 10.04 -19.74
C LEU A 167 23.54 8.50 -19.77
N GLU A 168 24.12 7.82 -18.78
CA GLU A 168 23.98 6.36 -18.65
C GLU A 168 22.52 5.93 -18.47
N GLN A 169 21.73 6.59 -17.61
CA GLN A 169 20.33 6.24 -17.41
C GLN A 169 19.45 6.59 -18.62
N THR A 170 19.79 7.65 -19.35
CA THR A 170 19.01 8.08 -20.52
C THR A 170 19.24 7.17 -21.72
N PHE A 171 20.47 6.68 -21.90
CA PHE A 171 20.88 6.00 -23.12
C PHE A 171 21.20 4.52 -22.87
N MET A 172 21.71 4.14 -21.70
CA MET A 172 22.13 2.78 -21.37
C MET A 172 21.55 2.25 -20.04
N PRO A 173 20.24 2.39 -19.76
CA PRO A 173 19.69 2.09 -18.44
C PRO A 173 19.81 0.61 -18.02
N GLN A 174 19.97 -0.32 -18.97
CA GLN A 174 20.11 -1.76 -18.70
C GLN A 174 21.51 -2.16 -18.21
N GLU A 175 22.54 -1.38 -18.54
CA GLU A 175 23.96 -1.69 -18.30
C GLU A 175 24.60 -0.64 -17.38
N ARG A 176 23.84 -0.18 -16.38
CA ARG A 176 24.28 0.81 -15.39
C ARG A 176 25.52 0.30 -14.66
N SER A 177 26.53 1.16 -14.52
CA SER A 177 27.67 0.88 -13.65
C SER A 177 27.31 1.04 -12.17
N ARG A 178 27.77 0.15 -11.29
CA ARG A 178 27.53 0.22 -9.83
C ARG A 178 28.34 1.31 -9.09
N ILE A 179 29.01 2.20 -9.84
CA ILE A 179 29.88 3.27 -9.30
C ILE A 179 29.09 4.30 -8.46
N TYR A 180 27.76 4.31 -8.56
CA TYR A 180 26.89 5.30 -7.95
C TYR A 180 26.16 4.81 -6.70
N ASP A 181 26.26 3.50 -6.36
CA ASP A 181 25.48 2.90 -5.28
C ASP A 181 25.97 3.32 -3.86
N ASP A 182 27.20 3.87 -3.75
CA ASP A 182 27.85 4.28 -2.48
C ASP A 182 27.82 5.80 -2.21
N ASP A 183 27.27 6.63 -3.12
CA ASP A 183 27.27 8.09 -2.98
C ASP A 183 26.13 8.57 -2.07
N GLU A 184 26.28 8.37 -0.76
CA GLU A 184 25.36 8.95 0.21
C GLU A 184 25.48 10.49 0.23
N HIS A 185 24.47 11.17 -0.34
CA HIS A 185 24.05 12.56 -0.07
C HIS A 185 24.88 13.73 -0.66
N ARG A 186 25.59 13.56 -1.79
CA ARG A 186 26.28 14.69 -2.47
C ARG A 186 25.69 14.99 -3.85
N TYR A 187 24.78 15.96 -3.92
CA TYR A 187 24.19 16.46 -5.17
C TYR A 187 24.81 17.80 -5.60
N PRO A 188 24.76 18.16 -6.89
CA PRO A 188 25.12 19.50 -7.34
C PRO A 188 24.21 20.55 -6.70
N ALA A 189 24.71 21.76 -6.52
CA ALA A 189 23.94 22.86 -5.97
C ALA A 189 22.69 23.12 -6.83
N SER A 190 21.52 23.12 -6.17
CA SER A 190 20.24 23.45 -6.80
C SER A 190 20.04 24.96 -6.87
N ALA A 191 19.37 25.44 -7.93
CA ALA A 191 18.95 26.83 -8.03
C ALA A 191 18.01 27.23 -6.88
N HIS A 192 18.07 28.49 -6.48
CA HIS A 192 17.16 29.03 -5.47
C HIS A 192 15.71 28.91 -5.91
N ARG A 193 14.83 28.66 -4.93
CA ARG A 193 13.39 28.56 -5.17
C ARG A 193 12.85 29.90 -5.71
N PRO A 194 11.95 29.88 -6.69
CA PRO A 194 11.26 31.08 -7.15
C PRO A 194 10.50 31.73 -5.98
N PRO A 195 10.41 33.07 -5.94
CA PRO A 195 9.63 33.77 -4.92
C PRO A 195 8.19 33.26 -4.85
N SER A 196 7.61 33.21 -3.66
CA SER A 196 6.20 32.88 -3.48
C SER A 196 5.34 33.96 -4.15
N LEU A 197 4.30 33.53 -4.88
CA LEU A 197 3.30 34.45 -5.38
C LEU A 197 2.35 34.84 -4.23
N PRO A 198 1.72 36.03 -4.28
CA PRO A 198 0.70 36.40 -3.31
C PRO A 198 -0.41 35.35 -3.29
N PRO A 199 -1.01 35.06 -2.12
CA PRO A 199 -2.13 34.13 -2.03
C PRO A 199 -3.27 34.64 -2.92
N THR A 200 -3.45 34.00 -4.07
CA THR A 200 -4.65 34.15 -4.89
C THR A 200 -5.78 33.44 -4.19
N ASN A 201 -6.96 34.07 -4.10
CA ASN A 201 -8.22 33.53 -3.57
C ASN A 201 -8.73 32.32 -4.40
N ASP A 202 -7.95 31.26 -4.55
CA ASP A 202 -8.41 29.99 -5.13
C ASP A 202 -9.08 29.19 -4.01
N GLY A 203 -10.33 29.55 -3.70
CA GLY A 203 -11.12 29.04 -2.57
C GLY A 203 -11.67 27.62 -2.73
N GLU A 204 -10.93 26.65 -3.28
CA GLU A 204 -11.49 25.31 -3.56
C GLU A 204 -10.77 24.11 -2.95
N CYS A 205 -9.61 24.26 -2.29
CA CYS A 205 -8.90 23.10 -1.71
C CYS A 205 -8.46 23.34 -0.26
N PRO A 206 -8.71 22.38 0.66
CA PRO A 206 -8.20 22.47 2.03
C PRO A 206 -6.65 22.53 2.03
N PRO A 207 -6.03 23.22 3.00
CA PRO A 207 -4.58 23.21 3.16
C PRO A 207 -4.05 21.77 3.32
N ASP A 208 -2.80 21.51 2.90
CA ASP A 208 -2.19 20.19 3.15
C ASP A 208 -2.13 19.95 4.66
N LEU A 209 -2.31 18.68 5.03
CA LEU A 209 -2.49 18.23 6.42
C LEU A 209 -1.29 18.46 7.35
N PHE A 210 -0.16 19.04 6.88
CA PHE A 210 1.09 19.15 7.65
C PHE A 210 1.83 20.47 7.41
N SER A 211 2.34 21.06 8.50
CA SER A 211 3.31 22.17 8.53
C SER A 211 4.70 21.72 8.07
N ASP A 212 5.49 22.68 7.55
CA ASP A 212 6.91 22.55 7.14
C ASP A 212 7.86 22.26 8.33
N ASP A 213 7.59 21.22 9.11
CA ASP A 213 8.47 20.80 10.19
C ASP A 213 9.61 19.91 9.66
N ALA A 214 10.71 20.57 9.30
CA ALA A 214 12.09 20.11 9.49
C ALA A 214 12.55 18.83 8.77
N SER A 215 12.51 18.80 7.43
CA SER A 215 13.49 18.03 6.64
C SER A 215 14.43 18.98 5.89
N GLU A 216 15.71 18.61 5.78
CA GLU A 216 16.68 19.35 4.97
C GLU A 216 16.29 19.25 3.49
N ASP A 217 15.95 20.40 2.88
CA ASP A 217 15.59 20.49 1.45
C ASP A 217 16.84 20.25 0.60
N LEU A 218 16.89 19.10 -0.08
CA LEU A 218 18.02 18.70 -0.94
C LEU A 218 18.08 19.56 -2.23
N GLY A 219 17.01 20.29 -2.55
CA GLY A 219 16.86 21.08 -3.75
C GLY A 219 16.40 20.28 -4.97
N VAL A 220 15.78 20.99 -5.91
CA VAL A 220 15.06 20.38 -7.04
C VAL A 220 15.94 19.54 -7.99
N THR A 221 17.22 19.89 -8.12
CA THR A 221 18.17 19.13 -8.95
C THR A 221 18.43 17.74 -8.34
N ALA A 222 18.57 17.66 -7.02
CA ALA A 222 18.74 16.40 -6.31
C ALA A 222 17.51 15.49 -6.46
N TYR A 223 16.31 16.06 -6.31
CA TYR A 223 15.08 15.31 -6.50
C TYR A 223 14.91 14.82 -7.95
N TYR A 224 15.27 15.63 -8.94
CA TYR A 224 15.29 15.20 -10.35
C TYR A 224 16.25 14.02 -10.59
N ILE A 225 17.49 14.11 -10.09
CA ILE A 225 18.48 13.04 -10.20
C ILE A 225 17.93 11.73 -9.60
N ASN A 226 17.32 11.79 -8.42
CA ASN A 226 16.74 10.61 -7.76
C ASN A 226 15.65 9.94 -8.62
N VAL A 227 14.78 10.71 -9.27
CA VAL A 227 13.75 10.15 -10.16
C VAL A 227 14.37 9.51 -11.40
N ILE A 228 15.47 10.05 -11.92
CA ILE A 228 16.18 9.43 -13.06
C ILE A 228 16.85 8.11 -12.68
N GLU A 229 17.34 7.97 -11.45
CA GLU A 229 17.82 6.66 -10.96
C GLU A 229 16.69 5.62 -10.93
N MET A 230 15.51 6.02 -10.48
CA MET A 230 14.32 5.16 -10.50
C MET A 230 13.89 4.79 -11.92
N TRP A 231 14.04 5.69 -12.89
CA TRP A 231 13.85 5.37 -14.31
C TRP A 231 14.81 4.26 -14.77
N GLY A 232 16.07 4.29 -14.30
CA GLY A 232 17.03 3.21 -14.51
C GLY A 232 16.54 1.87 -13.98
N HIS A 233 16.06 1.84 -12.74
CA HIS A 233 15.51 0.62 -12.13
C HIS A 233 14.28 0.11 -12.87
N LEU A 234 13.35 1.00 -13.26
CA LEU A 234 12.18 0.65 -14.06
C LEU A 234 12.57 0.05 -15.42
N SER A 235 13.54 0.67 -16.11
CA SER A 235 14.03 0.19 -17.40
C SER A 235 14.65 -1.20 -17.29
N SER A 236 15.44 -1.45 -16.24
CA SER A 236 15.96 -2.79 -15.94
C SER A 236 14.82 -3.78 -15.68
N TYR A 237 13.80 -3.38 -14.92
CA TYR A 237 12.61 -4.20 -14.69
C TYR A 237 11.85 -4.51 -16.00
N MET A 238 11.64 -3.53 -16.89
CA MET A 238 11.03 -3.74 -18.21
C MET A 238 11.81 -4.75 -19.04
N HIS A 239 13.15 -4.68 -18.99
CA HIS A 239 14.01 -5.66 -19.64
C HIS A 239 13.81 -7.07 -19.05
N GLN A 240 13.79 -7.20 -17.71
CA GLN A 240 13.52 -8.49 -17.04
C GLN A 240 12.14 -9.06 -17.40
N VAL A 241 11.13 -8.20 -17.53
CA VAL A 241 9.80 -8.60 -18.02
C VAL A 241 9.92 -9.16 -19.43
N ARG A 242 10.55 -8.43 -20.37
CA ARG A 242 10.72 -8.86 -21.76
C ARG A 242 11.39 -10.22 -21.88
N ILE A 243 12.47 -10.46 -21.14
CA ILE A 243 13.27 -11.70 -21.25
C ILE A 243 12.75 -12.88 -20.43
N GLY A 244 11.59 -12.76 -19.77
CA GLY A 244 11.01 -13.88 -19.04
C GLY A 244 11.44 -14.02 -17.58
N LYS A 245 12.25 -13.10 -17.05
CA LYS A 245 12.86 -13.23 -15.72
C LYS A 245 12.14 -12.48 -14.61
N ALA A 246 11.24 -11.55 -14.95
CA ALA A 246 10.42 -10.87 -13.95
C ALA A 246 9.38 -11.81 -13.33
N GLU A 247 9.20 -11.70 -12.02
CA GLU A 247 8.15 -12.35 -11.26
C GLU A 247 6.76 -11.72 -11.50
N THR A 248 5.73 -12.36 -10.95
CA THR A 248 4.35 -11.88 -11.03
C THR A 248 4.14 -10.56 -10.27
N ALA A 249 3.66 -9.53 -10.97
CA ALA A 249 3.62 -8.15 -10.46
C ALA A 249 2.73 -7.89 -9.23
N TRP A 250 1.72 -8.71 -8.95
CA TRP A 250 0.85 -8.50 -7.78
C TRP A 250 1.34 -9.19 -6.49
N LEU A 251 2.54 -9.80 -6.50
CA LEU A 251 3.11 -10.38 -5.28
C LEU A 251 3.71 -9.27 -4.39
N PRO A 252 3.51 -9.30 -3.05
CA PRO A 252 3.98 -8.26 -2.13
C PRO A 252 5.51 -8.02 -2.10
N GLY A 253 6.31 -8.96 -2.61
CA GLY A 253 7.77 -8.81 -2.74
C GLY A 253 8.23 -8.47 -4.15
N SER A 254 7.31 -8.23 -5.09
CA SER A 254 7.68 -8.09 -6.49
C SER A 254 8.38 -6.77 -6.79
N MET A 255 9.29 -6.78 -7.78
CA MET A 255 9.94 -5.55 -8.26
C MET A 255 8.92 -4.44 -8.63
N HIS A 256 7.71 -4.81 -9.08
CA HIS A 256 6.63 -3.86 -9.32
C HIS A 256 6.25 -3.08 -8.05
N TYR A 257 6.00 -3.78 -6.93
CA TYR A 257 5.66 -3.14 -5.66
C TYR A 257 6.86 -2.43 -5.00
N ILE A 258 8.08 -2.93 -5.20
CA ILE A 258 9.31 -2.25 -4.74
C ILE A 258 9.43 -0.88 -5.41
N LEU A 259 9.27 -0.81 -6.74
CA LEU A 259 9.30 0.45 -7.48
C LEU A 259 8.15 1.41 -7.07
N CYS A 260 6.93 0.88 -6.84
CA CYS A 260 5.83 1.68 -6.28
C CYS A 260 6.18 2.26 -4.90
N ALA A 261 6.81 1.48 -4.03
CA ALA A 261 7.22 1.93 -2.70
C ALA A 261 8.33 2.98 -2.78
N GLU A 262 9.28 2.84 -3.72
CA GLU A 262 10.30 3.86 -4.00
C GLU A 262 9.67 5.19 -4.45
N LEU A 263 8.63 5.16 -5.28
CA LEU A 263 7.87 6.36 -5.70
C LEU A 263 7.23 7.05 -4.50
N TYR A 264 6.53 6.31 -3.65
CA TYR A 264 5.93 6.88 -2.44
C TYR A 264 6.97 7.41 -1.45
N LYS A 265 8.14 6.76 -1.36
CA LYS A 265 9.27 7.26 -0.56
C LYS A 265 9.84 8.56 -1.13
N HIS A 266 9.86 8.72 -2.45
CA HIS A 266 10.27 9.98 -3.09
C HIS A 266 9.24 11.09 -2.81
N GLU A 267 7.95 10.81 -3.01
CA GLU A 267 6.87 11.77 -2.75
C GLU A 267 6.85 12.24 -1.30
N THR A 268 7.05 11.34 -0.33
CA THR A 268 7.10 11.69 1.10
C THR A 268 8.34 12.49 1.50
N LYS A 269 9.41 12.44 0.70
CA LYS A 269 10.64 13.22 0.91
C LYS A 269 10.64 14.56 0.20
N LEU A 270 9.73 14.78 -0.76
CA LEU A 270 9.65 16.01 -1.52
C LEU A 270 9.03 17.12 -0.66
N PRO A 271 9.77 18.22 -0.38
CA PRO A 271 9.24 19.33 0.40
C PRO A 271 8.01 19.93 -0.25
N HIS A 272 7.01 20.30 0.57
CA HIS A 272 5.75 20.85 0.09
C HIS A 272 5.95 22.06 -0.81
N SER A 273 6.99 22.84 -0.57
CA SER A 273 7.36 23.99 -1.38
C SER A 273 7.65 23.71 -2.87
N HIS A 274 7.95 22.47 -3.23
CA HIS A 274 8.21 22.04 -4.61
C HIS A 274 6.98 21.37 -5.26
N LEU A 275 5.87 21.20 -4.54
CA LEU A 275 4.62 20.67 -5.10
C LEU A 275 4.04 21.62 -6.15
N LEU A 276 3.48 21.05 -7.23
CA LEU A 276 2.86 21.79 -8.35
C LEU A 276 1.98 22.95 -7.93
N ARG A 277 1.13 22.72 -6.92
CA ARG A 277 0.19 23.72 -6.42
C ARG A 277 0.87 24.89 -5.67
N ASN A 278 2.01 24.64 -5.03
CA ASN A 278 2.71 25.60 -4.16
C ASN A 278 3.75 26.40 -4.95
N VAL A 279 4.29 25.85 -6.04
CA VAL A 279 5.16 26.60 -6.96
C VAL A 279 4.37 27.51 -7.91
N HIS A 280 3.05 27.29 -8.02
CA HIS A 280 2.12 28.03 -8.86
C HIS A 280 2.54 28.09 -10.35
N PHE A 281 3.05 26.98 -10.89
CA PHE A 281 3.63 26.93 -12.24
C PHE A 281 2.71 27.50 -13.33
N THR A 282 1.40 27.24 -13.26
CA THR A 282 0.39 27.75 -14.20
C THR A 282 0.18 29.26 -14.15
N LYS A 283 0.62 29.94 -13.09
CA LYS A 283 0.43 31.39 -12.87
C LYS A 283 1.70 32.20 -13.13
N ARG A 284 2.82 31.53 -13.46
CA ARG A 284 4.11 32.17 -13.73
C ARG A 284 4.10 32.83 -15.10
N MET A 285 4.81 33.95 -15.22
CA MET A 285 4.99 34.60 -16.51
C MET A 285 6.01 33.85 -17.36
N ALA A 286 5.82 33.79 -18.68
CA ALA A 286 6.76 33.13 -19.58
C ALA A 286 8.19 33.69 -19.44
N THR A 287 8.35 35.00 -19.23
CA THR A 287 9.67 35.63 -19.02
C THR A 287 10.34 35.14 -17.74
N GLU A 288 9.60 35.03 -16.64
CA GLU A 288 10.11 34.52 -15.37
C GLU A 288 10.59 33.08 -15.48
N LEU A 289 9.84 32.24 -16.19
CA LEU A 289 10.24 30.85 -16.44
C LEU A 289 11.54 30.78 -17.25
N GLN A 290 11.71 31.66 -18.24
CA GLN A 290 12.92 31.74 -19.07
C GLN A 290 14.12 32.32 -18.31
N ASP A 291 13.91 33.21 -17.34
CA ASP A 291 14.98 33.75 -16.51
C ASP A 291 15.47 32.72 -15.49
N GLN A 292 14.54 31.95 -14.89
CA GLN A 292 14.82 30.99 -13.82
C GLN A 292 14.83 29.52 -14.30
N ARG A 293 15.34 29.26 -15.51
CA ARG A 293 15.40 27.90 -16.11
C ARG A 293 16.10 26.89 -15.23
N GLU A 294 17.13 27.30 -14.48
CA GLU A 294 17.90 26.40 -13.60
C GLU A 294 17.06 25.78 -12.47
N TYR A 295 15.94 26.41 -12.10
CA TYR A 295 14.96 25.81 -11.20
C TYR A 295 13.86 25.05 -11.97
N TRP A 296 13.28 25.69 -12.99
CA TRP A 296 12.08 25.18 -13.65
C TRP A 296 12.30 23.96 -14.53
N ILE A 297 13.48 23.81 -15.14
CA ILE A 297 13.79 22.62 -15.95
C ILE A 297 13.89 21.36 -15.08
N PRO A 298 14.75 21.28 -14.04
CA PRO A 298 14.78 20.11 -13.17
C PRO A 298 13.44 19.84 -12.49
N TRP A 299 12.72 20.90 -12.09
CA TRP A 299 11.39 20.77 -11.51
C TRP A 299 10.41 20.10 -12.48
N LEU A 300 10.33 20.59 -13.72
CA LEU A 300 9.43 20.05 -14.74
C LEU A 300 9.81 18.62 -15.10
N LEU A 301 11.10 18.36 -15.33
CA LEU A 301 11.59 17.03 -15.68
C LEU A 301 11.32 16.03 -14.55
N MET A 302 11.50 16.41 -13.28
CA MET A 302 11.13 15.58 -12.14
C MET A 302 9.64 15.19 -12.20
N GLN A 303 8.73 16.14 -12.41
CA GLN A 303 7.28 15.86 -12.49
C GLN A 303 6.94 14.95 -13.69
N VAL A 304 7.49 15.25 -14.86
CA VAL A 304 7.25 14.48 -16.10
C VAL A 304 7.76 13.05 -15.95
N VAL A 305 8.96 12.86 -15.42
CA VAL A 305 9.56 11.53 -15.27
C VAL A 305 8.82 10.73 -14.19
N THR A 306 8.43 11.32 -13.05
CA THR A 306 7.64 10.62 -12.01
C THR A 306 6.33 10.06 -12.55
N HIS A 307 5.57 10.89 -13.29
CA HIS A 307 4.33 10.43 -13.92
C HIS A 307 4.60 9.41 -15.03
N ALA A 308 5.65 9.59 -15.85
CA ALA A 308 6.00 8.62 -16.88
C ALA A 308 6.39 7.26 -16.29
N ILE A 309 7.21 7.21 -15.23
CA ILE A 309 7.56 5.98 -14.50
C ILE A 309 6.29 5.28 -14.02
N THR A 310 5.38 6.02 -13.37
CA THR A 310 4.14 5.44 -12.84
C THR A 310 3.25 4.90 -13.95
N ALA A 311 3.14 5.61 -15.08
CA ALA A 311 2.35 5.17 -16.24
C ALA A 311 2.93 3.90 -16.89
N ILE A 312 4.26 3.83 -17.04
CA ILE A 312 4.96 2.69 -17.64
C ILE A 312 4.94 1.48 -16.69
N LEU A 313 5.09 1.70 -15.39
CA LEU A 313 5.01 0.65 -14.38
C LEU A 313 3.63 -0.03 -14.36
N HIS A 314 2.56 0.71 -14.66
CA HIS A 314 1.18 0.23 -14.79
C HIS A 314 0.76 0.01 -16.25
N HIS A 315 1.71 -0.15 -17.18
CA HIS A 315 1.38 -0.19 -18.60
C HIS A 315 0.49 -1.40 -18.98
N PRO A 316 -0.69 -1.23 -19.61
CA PRO A 316 -1.61 -2.33 -19.88
C PRO A 316 -1.04 -3.45 -20.74
N PHE A 317 -0.20 -3.14 -21.75
CA PHE A 317 0.51 -4.17 -22.52
C PHE A 317 1.37 -5.09 -21.64
N ILE A 318 2.03 -4.53 -20.62
CA ILE A 318 2.91 -5.31 -19.72
C ILE A 318 2.09 -6.29 -18.90
N HIS A 319 1.00 -5.81 -18.29
CA HIS A 319 0.20 -6.62 -17.37
C HIS A 319 -0.80 -7.53 -18.07
N LEU A 320 -1.43 -7.11 -19.17
CA LEU A 320 -2.47 -7.87 -19.87
C LEU A 320 -1.94 -8.81 -20.95
N VAL A 321 -0.73 -8.57 -21.46
CA VAL A 321 -0.13 -9.35 -22.55
C VAL A 321 1.18 -9.99 -22.10
N ALA A 322 2.19 -9.20 -21.72
CA ALA A 322 3.53 -9.73 -21.45
C ALA A 322 3.60 -10.67 -20.22
N MET A 323 2.78 -10.42 -19.20
CA MET A 323 2.77 -11.22 -17.96
C MET A 323 1.61 -12.22 -17.86
N ARG A 324 0.75 -12.30 -18.88
CA ARG A 324 -0.47 -13.14 -18.85
C ARG A 324 -0.18 -14.63 -18.73
N ASP A 325 0.79 -15.14 -19.47
CA ASP A 325 1.11 -16.59 -19.50
C ASP A 325 1.93 -17.06 -18.29
N ARG A 326 2.36 -16.12 -17.42
CA ARG A 326 3.19 -16.41 -16.24
C ARG A 326 2.38 -16.60 -14.97
N SER A 327 1.14 -16.13 -14.95
CA SER A 327 0.22 -16.41 -13.86
C SER A 327 -0.43 -17.76 -14.04
N SER A 328 -0.15 -18.70 -13.13
CA SER A 328 -0.83 -19.99 -13.00
C SER A 328 -2.30 -19.89 -12.54
N GLY A 329 -2.93 -18.71 -12.69
CA GLY A 329 -4.28 -18.39 -12.24
C GLY A 329 -4.82 -17.10 -12.88
N LEU A 330 -6.08 -16.77 -12.56
CA LEU A 330 -6.73 -15.53 -13.03
C LEU A 330 -6.08 -14.30 -12.38
N GLN A 331 -5.73 -13.30 -13.20
CA GLN A 331 -5.23 -12.01 -12.69
C GLN A 331 -6.31 -11.32 -11.85
N ALA A 332 -5.93 -10.75 -10.71
CA ALA A 332 -6.87 -10.05 -9.83
C ALA A 332 -7.50 -8.86 -10.57
N ARG A 333 -8.84 -8.81 -10.64
CA ARG A 333 -9.56 -7.74 -11.36
C ARG A 333 -9.31 -6.35 -10.76
N SER A 334 -9.07 -6.27 -9.45
CA SER A 334 -8.67 -5.03 -8.76
C SER A 334 -7.31 -4.53 -9.19
N PHE A 335 -6.33 -5.43 -9.33
CA PHE A 335 -5.01 -5.11 -9.85
C PHE A 335 -5.10 -4.61 -11.31
N LEU A 336 -5.90 -5.27 -12.15
CA LEU A 336 -6.12 -4.83 -13.54
C LEU A 336 -6.85 -3.49 -13.62
N GLN A 337 -7.83 -3.25 -12.75
CA GLN A 337 -8.50 -1.94 -12.65
C GLN A 337 -7.50 -0.85 -12.26
N GLN A 338 -6.73 -1.06 -11.18
CA GLN A 338 -5.68 -0.14 -10.75
C GLN A 338 -4.64 0.11 -11.84
N THR A 339 -4.23 -0.93 -12.56
CA THR A 339 -3.31 -0.84 -13.69
C THR A 339 -3.82 0.15 -14.74
N VAL A 340 -5.06 0.00 -15.17
CA VAL A 340 -5.66 0.90 -16.17
C VAL A 340 -5.85 2.32 -15.63
N ASP A 341 -6.36 2.46 -14.40
CA ASP A 341 -6.62 3.77 -13.80
C ASP A 341 -5.32 4.56 -13.64
N GLN A 342 -4.26 3.93 -13.12
CA GLN A 342 -2.95 4.55 -12.96
C GLN A 342 -2.28 4.87 -14.30
N ALA A 343 -2.37 3.97 -15.30
CA ALA A 343 -1.82 4.22 -16.63
C ALA A 343 -2.49 5.41 -17.32
N LEU A 344 -3.83 5.48 -17.31
CA LEU A 344 -4.59 6.57 -17.93
C LEU A 344 -4.38 7.90 -17.20
N PHE A 345 -4.41 7.89 -15.87
CA PHE A 345 -4.22 9.10 -15.08
C PHE A 345 -2.82 9.70 -15.28
N ASN A 346 -1.77 8.89 -15.13
CA ASN A 346 -0.41 9.38 -15.18
C ASN A 346 0.05 9.73 -16.61
N SER A 347 -0.37 8.96 -17.63
CA SER A 347 -0.11 9.34 -19.03
C SER A 347 -0.73 10.70 -19.38
N ALA A 348 -1.97 10.95 -18.92
CA ALA A 348 -2.62 12.23 -19.12
C ALA A 348 -1.86 13.40 -18.44
N TRP A 349 -1.27 13.18 -17.27
CA TRP A 349 -0.46 14.19 -16.58
C TRP A 349 0.83 14.54 -17.33
N VAL A 350 1.52 13.55 -17.88
CA VAL A 350 2.71 13.78 -18.74
C VAL A 350 2.36 14.74 -19.88
N PHE A 351 1.27 14.44 -20.61
CA PHE A 351 0.86 15.26 -21.75
C PHE A 351 0.37 16.64 -21.32
N LYS A 352 -0.37 16.73 -20.20
CA LYS A 352 -0.88 17.99 -19.67
C LYS A 352 0.25 18.94 -19.27
N LEU A 353 1.28 18.45 -18.59
CA LEU A 353 2.44 19.24 -18.19
C LEU A 353 3.21 19.77 -19.40
N LEU A 354 3.45 18.93 -20.41
CA LEU A 354 4.16 19.33 -21.62
C LEU A 354 3.34 20.29 -22.50
N ARG A 355 2.03 20.09 -22.63
CA ARG A 355 1.12 21.05 -23.30
C ARG A 355 1.13 22.41 -22.61
N LEU A 356 1.10 22.41 -21.28
CA LEU A 356 1.21 23.65 -20.52
C LEU A 356 2.54 24.38 -20.79
N CYS A 357 3.63 23.64 -20.98
CA CYS A 357 4.90 24.25 -21.39
C CYS A 357 4.82 24.88 -22.79
N GLU A 358 4.12 24.25 -23.73
CA GLU A 358 3.87 24.83 -25.06
C GLU A 358 3.04 26.12 -24.97
N GLU A 359 1.97 26.12 -24.16
CA GLU A 359 1.12 27.29 -23.90
C GLU A 359 1.92 28.45 -23.27
N LEU A 360 2.79 28.13 -22.32
CA LEU A 360 3.67 29.09 -21.64
C LEU A 360 4.93 29.45 -22.45
N ARG A 361 5.09 28.90 -23.67
CA ARG A 361 6.28 29.05 -24.52
C ARG A 361 7.59 28.71 -23.80
N PHE A 362 7.54 27.69 -22.96
CA PHE A 362 8.67 27.14 -22.23
C PHE A 362 9.21 25.92 -22.97
N GLU A 363 10.26 26.12 -23.77
CA GLU A 363 10.80 25.05 -24.63
C GLU A 363 11.50 23.95 -23.80
N VAL A 364 11.11 22.70 -24.07
CA VAL A 364 11.71 21.48 -23.53
C VAL A 364 12.38 20.72 -24.69
N CYS A 365 13.69 20.53 -24.59
CA CYS A 365 14.52 19.90 -25.61
C CYS A 365 15.16 18.59 -25.13
N ASP A 366 14.81 18.07 -23.96
CA ASP A 366 15.46 16.88 -23.42
C ASP A 366 15.15 15.60 -24.25
N PRO A 367 16.17 14.85 -24.72
CA PRO A 367 15.96 13.63 -25.49
C PRO A 367 15.27 12.51 -24.69
N LEU A 368 15.48 12.43 -23.37
CA LEU A 368 14.78 11.48 -22.50
C LEU A 368 13.28 11.75 -22.50
N VAL A 369 12.84 13.02 -22.47
CA VAL A 369 11.42 13.37 -22.55
C VAL A 369 10.83 12.84 -23.86
N GLY A 370 11.55 12.95 -24.98
CA GLY A 370 11.14 12.35 -26.25
C GLY A 370 10.96 10.84 -26.16
N GLN A 371 11.90 10.13 -25.53
CA GLN A 371 11.80 8.69 -25.32
C GLN A 371 10.60 8.33 -24.44
N LEU A 372 10.42 9.01 -23.30
CA LEU A 372 9.32 8.78 -22.38
C LEU A 372 7.97 9.05 -23.03
N VAL A 373 7.82 10.15 -23.78
CA VAL A 373 6.59 10.45 -24.52
C VAL A 373 6.30 9.35 -25.53
N ALA A 374 7.30 8.85 -26.26
CA ALA A 374 7.10 7.75 -27.20
C ALA A 374 6.63 6.45 -26.53
N VAL A 375 7.15 6.12 -25.34
CA VAL A 375 6.69 4.96 -24.56
C VAL A 375 5.28 5.19 -24.04
N VAL A 376 5.05 6.31 -23.36
CA VAL A 376 3.77 6.65 -22.73
C VAL A 376 2.66 6.78 -23.79
N ALA A 377 2.97 7.24 -25.01
CA ALA A 377 2.03 7.32 -26.13
C ALA A 377 1.46 5.96 -26.57
N THR A 378 2.10 4.84 -26.20
CA THR A 378 1.53 3.52 -26.46
C THR A 378 0.29 3.21 -25.60
N ILE A 379 0.10 3.92 -24.47
CA ILE A 379 -1.11 3.85 -23.63
C ILE A 379 -2.33 4.45 -24.36
N PRO A 380 -2.35 5.74 -24.78
CA PRO A 380 -3.45 6.25 -25.57
C PRO A 380 -3.57 5.54 -26.92
N TRP A 381 -2.48 5.02 -27.50
CA TRP A 381 -2.59 4.17 -28.68
C TRP A 381 -3.45 2.92 -28.47
N LEU A 382 -3.36 2.28 -27.30
CA LEU A 382 -4.24 1.20 -26.88
C LEU A 382 -5.67 1.76 -26.70
N PHE A 383 -5.84 2.79 -25.87
CA PHE A 383 -7.17 3.26 -25.47
C PHE A 383 -7.95 4.06 -26.53
N GLN A 384 -7.34 4.48 -27.64
CA GLN A 384 -8.07 5.12 -28.76
C GLN A 384 -9.13 4.20 -29.39
N ARG A 385 -9.06 2.89 -29.11
CA ARG A 385 -10.02 1.86 -29.54
C ARG A 385 -10.85 1.31 -28.36
N ALA A 386 -10.87 2.02 -27.23
CA ALA A 386 -11.68 1.63 -26.07
C ALA A 386 -13.19 1.70 -26.38
N ILE A 387 -13.97 0.91 -25.65
CA ILE A 387 -15.45 0.89 -25.79
C ILE A 387 -16.06 2.21 -25.32
N ASP A 388 -15.45 2.86 -24.32
CA ASP A 388 -15.89 4.17 -23.83
C ASP A 388 -15.50 5.27 -24.83
N PRO A 389 -16.48 5.95 -25.46
CA PRO A 389 -16.21 6.94 -26.49
C PRO A 389 -15.43 8.16 -25.98
N LYS A 390 -15.63 8.57 -24.72
CA LYS A 390 -14.91 9.72 -24.14
C LYS A 390 -13.44 9.39 -23.94
N VAL A 391 -13.16 8.19 -23.44
CA VAL A 391 -11.78 7.70 -23.27
C VAL A 391 -11.11 7.55 -24.63
N ALA A 392 -11.81 6.97 -25.61
CA ALA A 392 -11.29 6.78 -26.97
C ALA A 392 -10.97 8.11 -27.67
N GLU A 393 -11.87 9.09 -27.60
CA GLU A 393 -11.67 10.41 -28.21
C GLU A 393 -10.51 11.18 -27.57
N LYS A 394 -10.46 11.20 -26.22
CA LYS A 394 -9.34 11.81 -25.49
C LYS A 394 -8.02 11.13 -25.85
N ALA A 395 -7.98 9.80 -25.87
CA ALA A 395 -6.79 9.04 -26.22
C ALA A 395 -6.33 9.31 -27.66
N LYS A 396 -7.26 9.46 -28.62
CA LYS A 396 -6.93 9.85 -29.99
C LYS A 396 -6.29 11.25 -30.05
N GLY A 397 -6.86 12.22 -29.33
CA GLY A 397 -6.30 13.57 -29.26
C GLY A 397 -4.92 13.60 -28.58
N ASP A 398 -4.74 12.82 -27.52
CA ASP A 398 -3.46 12.68 -26.82
C ASP A 398 -2.40 12.03 -27.72
N LEU A 399 -2.74 10.96 -28.45
CA LEU A 399 -1.83 10.32 -29.39
C LEU A 399 -1.41 11.24 -30.54
N GLU A 400 -2.36 11.98 -31.12
CA GLU A 400 -2.07 12.92 -32.21
C GLU A 400 -1.12 14.03 -31.75
N TRP A 401 -1.40 14.61 -30.57
CA TRP A 401 -0.51 15.59 -29.98
C TRP A 401 0.90 15.01 -29.71
N CYS A 402 0.99 13.77 -29.20
CA CYS A 402 2.27 13.11 -28.97
C CYS A 402 3.09 12.97 -30.25
N LYS A 403 2.46 12.57 -31.36
CA LYS A 403 3.14 12.46 -32.66
C LYS A 403 3.69 13.80 -33.10
N GLY A 404 2.90 14.87 -33.01
CA GLY A 404 3.36 16.22 -33.34
C GLY A 404 4.48 16.71 -32.42
N PHE A 405 4.44 16.38 -31.12
CA PHE A 405 5.51 16.68 -30.18
C PHE A 405 6.82 15.96 -30.55
N LEU A 406 6.75 14.64 -30.81
CA LEU A 406 7.90 13.84 -31.22
C LEU A 406 8.49 14.30 -32.56
N GLU A 407 7.64 14.68 -33.51
CA GLU A 407 8.06 15.24 -34.80
C GLU A 407 8.84 16.55 -34.59
N ARG A 408 8.34 17.48 -33.78
CA ARG A 408 9.07 18.71 -33.43
C ARG A 408 10.39 18.41 -32.75
N LEU A 409 10.39 17.53 -31.74
CA LEU A 409 11.62 17.19 -31.01
C LEU A 409 12.65 16.45 -31.88
N SER A 410 12.19 15.72 -32.91
CA SER A 410 13.08 15.03 -33.87
C SER A 410 13.95 15.99 -34.67
N SER A 411 13.55 17.26 -34.82
CA SER A 411 14.39 18.29 -35.44
C SER A 411 15.64 18.60 -34.61
N THR A 412 15.54 18.49 -33.28
CA THR A 412 16.66 18.64 -32.34
C THR A 412 17.42 17.31 -32.19
N TRP A 413 16.68 16.19 -32.17
CA TRP A 413 17.19 14.86 -31.91
C TRP A 413 16.69 13.87 -32.96
N PRO A 414 17.39 13.71 -34.10
CA PRO A 414 16.91 12.90 -35.22
C PRO A 414 16.59 11.43 -34.87
N HIS A 415 17.26 10.85 -33.87
CA HIS A 415 16.97 9.49 -33.40
C HIS A 415 15.54 9.31 -32.82
N ILE A 416 14.86 10.40 -32.41
CA ILE A 416 13.46 10.38 -31.99
C ILE A 416 12.53 10.11 -33.17
N MET A 417 12.93 10.43 -34.41
CA MET A 417 12.16 10.11 -35.61
C MET A 417 11.90 8.60 -35.71
N GLN A 418 12.90 7.77 -35.40
CA GLN A 418 12.73 6.31 -35.39
C GLN A 418 11.64 5.85 -34.41
N LYS A 419 11.48 6.55 -33.28
CA LYS A 419 10.41 6.26 -32.30
C LYS A 419 9.04 6.66 -32.83
N LEU A 420 8.95 7.78 -33.53
CA LEU A 420 7.73 8.21 -34.20
C LEU A 420 7.33 7.23 -35.32
N GLU A 421 8.28 6.77 -36.12
CA GLU A 421 8.05 5.76 -37.18
C GLU A 421 7.56 4.42 -36.60
N LEU A 422 8.12 3.97 -35.46
CA LEU A 422 7.63 2.78 -34.76
C LEU A 422 6.18 2.96 -34.28
N LEU A 423 5.85 4.13 -33.74
CA LEU A 423 4.49 4.45 -33.30
C LEU A 423 3.50 4.52 -34.48
N GLN A 424 3.92 5.06 -35.62
CA GLN A 424 3.12 5.07 -36.86
C GLN A 424 2.97 3.66 -37.45
N SER A 425 3.99 2.81 -37.33
CA SER A 425 3.94 1.41 -37.78
C SER A 425 2.91 0.60 -36.98
N LEU A 426 2.74 0.89 -35.69
CA LEU A 426 1.67 0.30 -34.87
C LEU A 426 0.28 0.61 -35.46
N ASP A 427 0.03 1.85 -35.92
CA ASP A 427 -1.25 2.22 -36.54
C ASP A 427 -1.56 1.37 -37.78
N SER A 428 -0.58 1.22 -38.67
CA SER A 428 -0.73 0.43 -39.90
C SER A 428 -1.04 -1.05 -39.66
N THR A 429 -0.57 -1.60 -38.53
CA THR A 429 -0.79 -3.00 -38.18
C THR A 429 -2.24 -3.22 -37.71
N ALA A 430 -2.79 -2.28 -36.94
CA ALA A 430 -4.12 -2.41 -36.38
C ALA A 430 -5.24 -2.24 -37.43
N ASP A 431 -5.03 -1.38 -38.43
CA ASP A 431 -6.03 -1.06 -39.46
C ASP A 431 -6.26 -2.19 -40.48
N ASN A 432 -5.35 -3.16 -40.58
CA ASN A 432 -5.47 -4.34 -41.44
C ASN A 432 -6.29 -5.49 -40.81
N SER A 433 -6.70 -5.37 -39.54
CA SER A 433 -7.54 -6.36 -38.87
C SER A 433 -9.03 -6.12 -39.17
N SER A 434 -9.58 -6.93 -40.08
CA SER A 434 -10.97 -6.87 -40.58
C SER A 434 -12.04 -6.93 -39.47
N GLN A 435 -13.09 -6.11 -39.64
CA GLN A 435 -14.27 -5.90 -38.77
C GLN A 435 -14.70 -7.09 -37.87
N PRO A 436 -14.98 -6.87 -36.57
CA PRO A 436 -15.65 -7.86 -35.74
C PRO A 436 -17.18 -7.87 -35.94
N PRO A 437 -17.85 -9.04 -35.82
CA PRO A 437 -19.31 -9.13 -35.86
C PRO A 437 -19.94 -8.41 -34.66
N ALA A 438 -21.11 -7.81 -34.88
CA ALA A 438 -21.83 -7.01 -33.91
C ALA A 438 -22.00 -7.71 -32.53
N GLY A 439 -21.56 -7.03 -31.46
CA GLY A 439 -21.94 -7.37 -30.08
C GLY A 439 -20.88 -7.99 -29.15
N LYS A 440 -19.62 -8.14 -29.57
CA LYS A 440 -18.52 -8.58 -28.67
C LYS A 440 -17.34 -7.61 -28.80
N GLY A 441 -16.80 -7.14 -27.66
CA GLY A 441 -15.86 -6.01 -27.57
C GLY A 441 -14.66 -6.04 -28.52
N ILE A 442 -14.13 -4.85 -28.83
CA ILE A 442 -13.04 -4.64 -29.80
C ILE A 442 -11.76 -5.32 -29.30
N SER A 443 -11.32 -6.35 -30.01
CA SER A 443 -10.02 -6.98 -29.82
C SER A 443 -9.03 -6.36 -30.79
N ILE A 444 -7.87 -5.90 -30.29
CA ILE A 444 -6.81 -5.33 -31.11
C ILE A 444 -5.76 -6.41 -31.35
N VAL A 445 -5.43 -6.60 -32.62
CA VAL A 445 -4.32 -7.45 -33.06
C VAL A 445 -3.12 -6.55 -33.35
N PHE A 446 -1.97 -6.87 -32.77
CA PHE A 446 -0.74 -6.10 -32.99
C PHE A 446 0.48 -6.99 -32.76
N HIS A 447 1.64 -6.53 -33.26
CA HIS A 447 2.92 -7.19 -33.06
C HIS A 447 3.56 -6.74 -31.73
N PRO A 448 3.73 -7.63 -30.72
CA PRO A 448 4.37 -7.27 -29.44
C PRO A 448 5.80 -6.72 -29.60
N ALA A 449 6.51 -7.12 -30.65
CA ALA A 449 7.87 -6.66 -30.92
C ALA A 449 7.95 -5.13 -31.10
N LEU A 450 6.93 -4.51 -31.70
CA LEU A 450 6.88 -3.05 -31.89
C LEU A 450 6.69 -2.31 -30.56
N PHE A 451 5.85 -2.86 -29.66
CA PHE A 451 5.72 -2.33 -28.30
C PHE A 451 7.04 -2.44 -27.54
N TRP A 452 7.71 -3.59 -27.61
CA TRP A 452 9.00 -3.77 -26.95
C TRP A 452 10.11 -2.87 -27.51
N ALA A 453 10.09 -2.55 -28.81
CA ALA A 453 11.02 -1.59 -29.41
C ALA A 453 10.82 -0.15 -28.89
N LEU A 454 9.63 0.16 -28.37
CA LEU A 454 9.34 1.42 -27.68
C LEU A 454 9.68 1.32 -26.19
N VAL A 455 9.09 0.35 -25.47
CA VAL A 455 9.13 0.20 -24.00
C VAL A 455 10.49 -0.26 -23.46
N ASP A 456 11.23 -1.10 -24.19
CA ASP A 456 12.54 -1.63 -23.80
C ASP A 456 13.56 -1.46 -24.94
N PRO A 457 13.95 -0.23 -25.28
CA PRO A 457 14.83 -0.02 -26.41
C PRO A 457 16.27 -0.35 -26.09
N LYS A 458 16.87 -1.28 -26.82
CA LYS A 458 18.32 -1.46 -26.80
C LYS A 458 18.96 -0.37 -27.67
N ILE A 459 19.95 0.34 -27.14
CA ILE A 459 20.73 1.29 -27.97
C ILE A 459 21.40 0.59 -29.16
N SER A 460 21.80 -0.67 -29.02
CA SER A 460 22.38 -1.46 -30.13
C SER A 460 21.39 -1.75 -31.27
N GLN A 461 20.08 -1.60 -31.05
CA GLN A 461 19.03 -1.81 -32.05
C GLN A 461 18.72 -0.57 -32.90
N MET A 462 19.46 0.54 -32.73
CA MET A 462 19.44 1.68 -33.66
C MET A 462 20.16 1.37 -35.00
N THR A 463 20.60 0.12 -35.22
CA THR A 463 21.01 -0.41 -36.52
C THR A 463 19.90 -1.35 -37.03
N PRO A 464 19.42 -1.24 -38.28
CA PRO A 464 18.42 -2.17 -38.80
C PRO A 464 19.02 -3.58 -38.84
N LEU A 465 18.57 -4.46 -37.94
CA LEU A 465 19.01 -5.86 -37.93
C LEU A 465 18.34 -6.61 -39.08
N TYR A 466 19.11 -6.78 -40.15
CA TYR A 466 19.12 -8.04 -40.88
C TYR A 466 19.51 -9.16 -39.92
N GLY A 467 18.61 -10.12 -39.72
CA GLY A 467 18.95 -11.45 -39.22
C GLY A 467 18.75 -11.69 -37.72
N GLU A 468 17.51 -11.90 -37.30
CA GLU A 468 17.22 -12.98 -36.35
C GLU A 468 16.29 -13.99 -37.03
N SER A 469 16.72 -15.24 -36.98
CA SER A 469 16.14 -16.39 -37.67
C SER A 469 14.82 -16.85 -37.05
N SER A 470 13.83 -17.02 -37.93
CA SER A 470 12.84 -18.10 -37.92
C SER A 470 12.00 -18.32 -36.63
N SER A 471 11.08 -17.41 -36.38
CA SER A 471 9.69 -17.78 -36.09
C SER A 471 8.79 -16.68 -36.64
N ARG A 472 7.63 -17.02 -37.21
CA ARG A 472 6.66 -15.98 -37.61
C ARG A 472 6.35 -15.14 -36.36
N PRO A 473 6.40 -13.79 -36.41
CA PRO A 473 5.98 -12.99 -35.27
C PRO A 473 4.54 -13.39 -34.93
N GLN A 474 4.35 -13.91 -33.71
CA GLN A 474 3.01 -14.25 -33.23
C GLN A 474 2.30 -12.95 -32.88
N ASP A 475 1.19 -12.71 -33.55
CA ASP A 475 0.30 -11.60 -33.22
C ASP A 475 -0.26 -11.78 -31.81
N ALA A 476 -0.25 -10.72 -31.01
CA ALA A 476 -0.95 -10.70 -29.74
C ALA A 476 -2.33 -10.09 -29.92
N ILE A 477 -3.30 -10.65 -29.19
CA ILE A 477 -4.66 -10.14 -29.12
C ILE A 477 -4.87 -9.55 -27.74
N ILE A 478 -5.15 -8.25 -27.66
CA ILE A 478 -5.55 -7.58 -26.43
C ILE A 478 -7.01 -7.15 -26.53
N ARG A 479 -7.78 -7.47 -25.49
CA ARG A 479 -9.12 -6.91 -25.30
C ARG A 479 -9.00 -5.78 -24.29
N ILE A 480 -9.15 -4.55 -24.77
CA ILE A 480 -9.04 -3.37 -23.92
C ILE A 480 -10.37 -3.16 -23.21
N SER A 481 -10.31 -3.21 -21.87
CA SER A 481 -11.40 -2.75 -21.01
C SER A 481 -10.92 -1.53 -20.23
N THR A 482 -11.76 -0.51 -20.13
CA THR A 482 -11.58 0.58 -19.16
C THR A 482 -12.07 0.17 -17.76
N HIS A 483 -12.82 -0.92 -17.68
CA HIS A 483 -13.44 -1.42 -16.46
C HIS A 483 -13.21 -2.93 -16.33
N TYR A 484 -12.37 -3.33 -15.39
CA TYR A 484 -12.22 -4.72 -14.93
C TYR A 484 -13.08 -4.97 -13.68
N ILE A 485 -13.44 -3.90 -12.97
CA ILE A 485 -14.49 -3.86 -11.96
C ILE A 485 -15.65 -3.07 -12.58
N HIS A 486 -16.84 -3.68 -12.65
CA HIS A 486 -18.00 -3.01 -13.24
C HIS A 486 -18.63 -2.04 -12.23
N PRO A 487 -18.62 -0.72 -12.49
CA PRO A 487 -19.43 0.21 -11.72
C PRO A 487 -20.91 -0.05 -12.02
N LEU A 488 -21.78 0.08 -11.00
CA LEU A 488 -23.22 0.09 -11.20
C LEU A 488 -23.58 1.37 -11.99
N THR A 489 -24.12 1.22 -13.19
CA THR A 489 -24.54 2.37 -14.01
C THR A 489 -25.93 2.84 -13.61
N GLU A 490 -26.14 4.16 -13.53
CA GLU A 490 -27.44 4.78 -13.23
C GLU A 490 -28.54 4.30 -14.20
N THR A 491 -28.21 4.03 -15.46
CA THR A 491 -29.16 3.50 -16.46
C THR A 491 -29.58 2.06 -16.19
N GLN A 492 -28.73 1.21 -15.61
CA GLN A 492 -29.15 -0.10 -15.12
C GLN A 492 -30.05 0.03 -13.89
N LEU A 493 -29.81 1.04 -13.06
CA LEU A 493 -30.67 1.38 -11.93
C LEU A 493 -32.05 1.86 -12.42
N ASP A 494 -32.10 2.74 -13.42
CA ASP A 494 -33.33 3.29 -13.99
C ASP A 494 -34.14 2.25 -14.78
N LEU A 495 -33.49 1.38 -15.55
CA LEU A 495 -34.16 0.28 -16.24
C LEU A 495 -34.74 -0.73 -15.23
N VAL A 496 -34.02 -1.01 -14.14
CA VAL A 496 -34.52 -1.82 -13.02
C VAL A 496 -35.68 -1.11 -12.31
N LEU A 497 -35.64 0.21 -12.16
CA LEU A 497 -36.72 1.02 -11.57
C LEU A 497 -37.96 1.09 -12.49
N GLU A 498 -37.78 1.13 -13.81
CA GLU A 498 -38.85 1.13 -14.82
C GLU A 498 -39.49 -0.25 -14.98
N ILE A 499 -38.69 -1.33 -14.99
CA ILE A 499 -39.19 -2.71 -14.93
C ILE A 499 -39.96 -2.93 -13.62
N ARG A 500 -39.47 -2.39 -12.48
CA ARG A 500 -40.20 -2.41 -11.20
C ARG A 500 -41.43 -1.51 -11.19
N SER A 501 -41.52 -0.47 -12.03
CA SER A 501 -42.73 0.36 -12.16
C SER A 501 -43.80 -0.35 -12.99
N ARG A 502 -43.42 -1.08 -14.04
CA ARG A 502 -44.32 -1.92 -14.85
C ARG A 502 -44.76 -3.19 -14.12
N ALA A 503 -43.89 -3.78 -13.30
CA ALA A 503 -44.25 -4.93 -12.45
C ALA A 503 -45.32 -4.58 -11.39
N ARG A 504 -45.40 -3.31 -10.93
CA ARG A 504 -46.46 -2.84 -10.02
C ARG A 504 -47.88 -2.91 -10.62
N HIS A 505 -48.04 -3.05 -11.94
CA HIS A 505 -49.35 -3.28 -12.57
C HIS A 505 -49.75 -4.77 -12.64
N ILE A 506 -48.79 -5.69 -12.50
CA ILE A 506 -49.04 -7.14 -12.47
C ILE A 506 -49.46 -7.61 -11.06
N ASP A 507 -49.14 -6.82 -10.03
CA ASP A 507 -49.51 -7.01 -8.60
C ASP A 507 -51.03 -7.16 -8.35
N THR A 508 -51.86 -6.82 -9.34
CA THR A 508 -53.32 -7.00 -9.27
C THR A 508 -53.78 -8.44 -9.52
N VAL A 509 -52.95 -9.29 -10.14
CA VAL A 509 -53.29 -10.69 -10.44
C VAL A 509 -52.96 -11.61 -9.25
N ASP A 510 -51.98 -11.25 -8.42
CA ASP A 510 -51.57 -12.03 -7.24
C ASP A 510 -52.60 -12.04 -6.10
N ARG A 511 -53.56 -11.09 -6.10
CA ARG A 511 -54.69 -11.12 -5.14
C ARG A 511 -55.70 -12.24 -5.40
N VAL A 512 -55.65 -12.91 -6.55
CA VAL A 512 -56.48 -14.09 -6.83
C VAL A 512 -55.82 -15.39 -6.33
N ALA A 513 -54.48 -15.43 -6.25
CA ALA A 513 -53.73 -16.61 -5.80
C ALA A 513 -53.86 -16.87 -4.29
N TYR A 514 -54.10 -15.84 -3.47
CA TYR A 514 -54.27 -15.98 -2.03
C TYR A 514 -55.60 -16.64 -1.60
N ARG A 515 -56.53 -16.91 -2.55
CA ARG A 515 -57.80 -17.61 -2.28
C ARG A 515 -57.81 -19.11 -2.63
N LEU A 516 -56.67 -19.69 -3.02
CA LEU A 516 -56.60 -21.11 -3.41
C LEU A 516 -55.77 -22.00 -2.46
N THR A 517 -55.55 -21.57 -1.21
CA THR A 517 -54.88 -22.40 -0.18
C THR A 517 -55.79 -23.46 0.47
N SER A 518 -56.98 -23.71 -0.08
CA SER A 518 -57.89 -24.76 0.40
C SER A 518 -58.13 -25.89 -0.60
N VAL A 519 -57.09 -26.46 -1.20
CA VAL A 519 -57.17 -27.82 -1.77
C VAL A 519 -55.82 -28.51 -1.58
N SER A 520 -55.80 -29.56 -0.76
CA SER A 520 -54.67 -30.48 -0.66
C SER A 520 -54.74 -31.55 -1.75
N THR A 521 -53.58 -32.17 -2.00
CA THR A 521 -53.28 -33.39 -2.77
C THR A 521 -52.71 -33.21 -4.17
N GLY A 522 -51.40 -33.48 -4.29
CA GLY A 522 -50.70 -33.71 -5.56
C GLY A 522 -49.26 -33.22 -5.57
N HIS A 523 -48.40 -33.91 -6.33
CA HIS A 523 -46.97 -33.63 -6.55
C HIS A 523 -46.63 -32.16 -6.85
N LEU A 524 -47.58 -31.36 -7.38
CA LEU A 524 -47.38 -29.93 -7.63
C LEU A 524 -47.28 -29.08 -6.35
N GLY A 525 -47.93 -29.46 -5.24
CA GLY A 525 -47.86 -28.70 -3.99
C GLY A 525 -46.46 -28.69 -3.35
N ALA A 526 -45.75 -29.82 -3.45
CA ALA A 526 -44.36 -29.92 -3.03
C ALA A 526 -43.43 -29.10 -3.93
N VAL A 527 -43.68 -29.07 -5.25
CA VAL A 527 -42.90 -28.28 -6.21
C VAL A 527 -43.08 -26.78 -5.98
N TYR A 528 -44.29 -26.29 -5.71
CA TYR A 528 -44.51 -24.87 -5.37
C TYR A 528 -43.90 -24.49 -4.02
N GLN A 529 -43.92 -25.40 -3.03
CA GLN A 529 -43.29 -25.17 -1.74
C GLN A 529 -41.76 -25.17 -1.86
N THR A 530 -41.17 -26.06 -2.68
CA THR A 530 -39.73 -26.08 -2.99
C THR A 530 -39.30 -24.90 -3.86
N ILE A 531 -40.11 -24.44 -4.82
CA ILE A 531 -39.84 -23.24 -5.61
C ILE A 531 -39.96 -21.98 -4.75
N ALA A 532 -40.92 -21.88 -3.84
CA ALA A 532 -41.00 -20.79 -2.88
C ALA A 532 -39.82 -20.81 -1.88
N TYR A 533 -39.38 -21.99 -1.46
CA TYR A 533 -38.20 -22.17 -0.62
C TYR A 533 -36.91 -21.80 -1.36
N LEU A 534 -36.77 -22.20 -2.63
CA LEU A 534 -35.66 -21.82 -3.51
C LEU A 534 -35.70 -20.32 -3.85
N HIS A 535 -36.89 -19.73 -4.05
CA HIS A 535 -37.04 -18.28 -4.25
C HIS A 535 -36.65 -17.50 -2.99
N LEU A 536 -37.03 -17.97 -1.80
CA LEU A 536 -36.62 -17.39 -0.51
C LEU A 536 -35.11 -17.52 -0.30
N ILE A 537 -34.49 -18.66 -0.63
CA ILE A 537 -33.05 -18.89 -0.54
C ILE A 537 -32.27 -18.02 -1.54
N ILE A 538 -32.76 -17.89 -2.77
CA ILE A 538 -32.12 -17.07 -3.82
C ILE A 538 -32.30 -15.57 -3.52
N MET A 539 -33.43 -15.15 -2.92
CA MET A 539 -33.64 -13.77 -2.48
C MET A 539 -32.77 -13.41 -1.26
N ASP A 540 -32.54 -14.33 -0.32
CA ASP A 540 -31.72 -14.12 0.88
C ASP A 540 -30.22 -13.86 0.58
N GLN A 541 -29.69 -14.46 -0.49
CA GLN A 541 -28.29 -14.26 -0.90
C GLN A 541 -28.00 -12.87 -1.51
N THR A 542 -29.04 -12.13 -1.91
CA THR A 542 -28.93 -10.76 -2.45
C THR A 542 -29.16 -9.66 -1.41
N SER A 543 -29.59 -10.03 -0.21
CA SER A 543 -29.82 -9.11 0.92
C SER A 543 -28.56 -8.34 1.28
N LYS A 544 -28.72 -7.05 1.62
CA LYS A 544 -27.66 -6.19 2.13
C LYS A 544 -27.40 -6.49 3.59
N ILE A 545 -26.26 -7.10 3.88
CA ILE A 545 -25.84 -7.46 5.24
C ILE A 545 -24.82 -6.44 5.71
N VAL A 546 -25.13 -5.76 6.81
CA VAL A 546 -24.32 -4.72 7.42
C VAL A 546 -23.76 -5.25 8.74
N ILE A 547 -22.45 -5.49 8.80
CA ILE A 547 -21.76 -6.02 9.97
C ILE A 547 -21.07 -4.87 10.69
N ILE A 548 -21.44 -4.61 11.94
CA ILE A 548 -20.88 -3.56 12.78
C ILE A 548 -19.80 -4.17 13.67
N GLY A 549 -18.53 -3.85 13.39
CA GLY A 549 -17.35 -4.36 14.06
C GLY A 549 -16.55 -5.29 13.16
N ALA A 550 -15.32 -4.88 12.83
CA ALA A 550 -14.37 -5.63 12.01
C ALA A 550 -13.33 -6.37 12.89
N GLY A 551 -13.77 -6.81 14.07
CA GLY A 551 -13.01 -7.68 14.96
C GLY A 551 -13.20 -9.16 14.64
N LEU A 552 -12.85 -10.03 15.59
CA LEU A 552 -12.94 -11.49 15.46
C LEU A 552 -14.32 -11.97 14.96
N PHE A 553 -15.38 -11.70 15.73
CA PHE A 553 -16.74 -12.16 15.42
C PHE A 553 -17.23 -11.63 14.07
N GLY A 554 -17.03 -10.34 13.81
CA GLY A 554 -17.51 -9.71 12.59
C GLY A 554 -16.82 -10.28 11.34
N LEU A 555 -15.49 -10.39 11.35
CA LEU A 555 -14.73 -10.91 10.22
C LEU A 555 -15.00 -12.39 9.96
N THR A 556 -15.06 -13.23 11.01
CA THR A 556 -15.36 -14.66 10.81
C THR A 556 -16.78 -14.86 10.27
N THR A 557 -17.73 -14.03 10.71
CA THR A 557 -19.12 -14.04 10.21
C THR A 557 -19.17 -13.58 8.77
N ALA A 558 -18.53 -12.45 8.44
CA ALA A 558 -18.50 -11.90 7.08
C ALA A 558 -17.95 -12.92 6.09
N LYS A 559 -16.80 -13.53 6.42
CA LYS A 559 -16.19 -14.59 5.62
C LYS A 559 -17.13 -15.77 5.43
N GLN A 560 -17.72 -16.28 6.51
CA GLN A 560 -18.60 -17.45 6.42
C GLN A 560 -19.83 -17.16 5.55
N LEU A 561 -20.48 -16.01 5.72
CA LEU A 561 -21.64 -15.63 4.91
C LEU A 561 -21.27 -15.48 3.44
N ALA A 562 -20.10 -14.92 3.12
CA ALA A 562 -19.61 -14.84 1.75
C ALA A 562 -19.36 -16.24 1.15
N LEU A 563 -18.75 -17.16 1.91
CA LEU A 563 -18.56 -18.55 1.48
C LEU A 563 -19.89 -19.30 1.25
N GLU A 564 -20.95 -18.89 1.93
CA GLU A 564 -22.31 -19.42 1.76
C GLU A 564 -23.10 -18.74 0.61
N GLY A 565 -22.47 -17.80 -0.11
CA GLY A 565 -23.01 -17.19 -1.31
C GLY A 565 -23.68 -15.83 -1.13
N HIS A 566 -23.66 -15.22 0.06
CA HIS A 566 -24.14 -13.85 0.23
C HIS A 566 -23.19 -12.85 -0.43
N GLN A 567 -23.70 -12.02 -1.33
CA GLN A 567 -22.87 -11.18 -2.20
C GLN A 567 -22.73 -9.72 -1.72
N ASN A 568 -23.63 -9.26 -0.83
CA ASN A 568 -23.75 -7.83 -0.49
C ASN A 568 -23.46 -7.58 0.99
N ILE A 569 -22.22 -7.88 1.40
CA ILE A 569 -21.77 -7.76 2.79
C ILE A 569 -20.88 -6.52 2.93
N THR A 570 -21.25 -5.63 3.85
CA THR A 570 -20.45 -4.46 4.22
C THR A 570 -20.09 -4.53 5.71
N VAL A 571 -18.80 -4.45 6.02
CA VAL A 571 -18.28 -4.42 7.39
C VAL A 571 -17.89 -2.99 7.74
N LEU A 572 -18.38 -2.49 8.87
CA LEU A 572 -18.12 -1.15 9.37
C LEU A 572 -17.30 -1.21 10.65
N ASP A 573 -16.25 -0.41 10.73
CA ASP A 573 -15.49 -0.25 11.98
C ASP A 573 -14.84 1.14 12.06
N ARG A 574 -14.35 1.49 13.24
CA ARG A 574 -13.54 2.69 13.48
C ARG A 574 -12.21 2.61 12.73
N HIS A 575 -11.69 1.40 12.47
CA HIS A 575 -10.41 1.18 11.80
C HIS A 575 -10.48 0.04 10.79
N MET A 576 -9.64 0.10 9.76
CA MET A 576 -9.38 -1.09 8.95
C MET A 576 -8.67 -2.14 9.83
N PRO A 577 -9.11 -3.41 9.83
CA PRO A 577 -8.48 -4.44 10.65
C PRO A 577 -6.99 -4.62 10.32
N PRO A 578 -6.14 -5.01 11.29
CA PRO A 578 -6.46 -5.22 12.71
C PRO A 578 -6.80 -3.91 13.41
N VAL A 579 -7.91 -3.92 14.14
CA VAL A 579 -8.40 -2.75 14.89
C VAL A 579 -7.48 -2.52 16.10
N PRO A 580 -6.71 -1.42 16.19
CA PRO A 580 -5.59 -1.31 17.13
C PRO A 580 -5.95 -1.40 18.62
N ASP A 581 -7.16 -0.99 19.00
CA ASP A 581 -7.68 -1.08 20.36
C ASP A 581 -8.67 -2.23 20.58
N GLY A 582 -8.99 -2.99 19.53
CA GLY A 582 -9.82 -4.18 19.61
C GLY A 582 -9.13 -5.32 20.36
N SER A 583 -9.90 -6.13 21.08
CA SER A 583 -9.37 -7.32 21.76
C SER A 583 -8.90 -8.41 20.79
N SER A 584 -9.37 -8.41 19.54
CA SER A 584 -8.85 -9.33 18.51
C SER A 584 -7.44 -9.00 18.01
N SER A 585 -6.92 -7.79 18.25
CA SER A 585 -5.59 -7.37 17.76
C SER A 585 -4.56 -7.42 18.87
N ASP A 586 -3.50 -8.21 18.71
CA ASP A 586 -2.41 -8.31 19.68
C ASP A 586 -1.22 -9.07 19.09
N ILE A 587 -0.05 -9.00 19.72
CA ILE A 587 1.12 -9.81 19.31
C ILE A 587 0.96 -11.30 19.69
N SER A 588 0.04 -11.61 20.61
CA SER A 588 -0.21 -13.00 21.02
C SER A 588 -1.56 -13.22 21.70
N ARG A 589 -2.16 -14.40 21.45
CA ARG A 589 -3.36 -14.94 22.12
C ARG A 589 -3.20 -16.44 22.38
N VAL A 590 -3.70 -16.92 23.51
CA VAL A 590 -3.56 -18.33 23.91
C VAL A 590 -4.54 -19.19 23.11
N ILE A 591 -4.03 -20.27 22.53
CA ILE A 591 -4.81 -21.34 21.90
C ILE A 591 -4.73 -22.58 22.80
N ARG A 592 -5.86 -22.95 23.42
CA ARG A 592 -6.00 -24.12 24.30
C ARG A 592 -7.44 -24.64 24.29
N PHE A 593 -7.64 -25.93 24.56
CA PHE A 593 -8.97 -26.56 24.55
C PHE A 593 -9.51 -26.96 25.93
N ASP A 594 -8.78 -26.60 26.98
CA ASP A 594 -9.09 -27.00 28.35
C ASP A 594 -10.29 -26.25 28.91
N TYR A 595 -11.45 -26.91 28.93
CA TYR A 595 -12.67 -26.38 29.53
C TYR A 595 -13.36 -27.48 30.32
N ALA A 596 -13.92 -27.11 31.48
CA ALA A 596 -14.86 -27.95 32.22
C ALA A 596 -16.17 -28.17 31.45
N ASP A 597 -16.60 -27.16 30.69
CA ASP A 597 -17.80 -27.22 29.87
C ASP A 597 -17.58 -28.10 28.63
N THR A 598 -18.54 -29.01 28.37
CA THR A 598 -18.39 -30.00 27.29
C THR A 598 -18.44 -29.37 25.90
N ASP A 599 -19.28 -28.36 25.70
CA ASP A 599 -19.47 -27.74 24.39
C ASP A 599 -18.23 -26.91 24.01
N TYR A 600 -17.73 -26.08 24.94
CA TYR A 600 -16.50 -25.31 24.71
C TYR A 600 -15.27 -26.19 24.59
N CYS A 601 -15.16 -27.25 25.40
CA CYS A 601 -14.07 -28.20 25.28
C CYS A 601 -14.04 -28.82 23.88
N SER A 602 -15.22 -29.19 23.36
CA SER A 602 -15.36 -29.81 22.04
C SER A 602 -15.02 -28.85 20.92
N LEU A 603 -15.61 -27.66 20.93
CA LEU A 603 -15.40 -26.64 19.92
C LEU A 603 -13.97 -26.09 19.94
N ALA A 604 -13.36 -25.92 21.12
CA ALA A 604 -11.99 -25.45 21.24
C ALA A 604 -10.96 -26.50 20.80
N TYR A 605 -11.26 -27.78 21.00
CA TYR A 605 -10.41 -28.86 20.49
C TYR A 605 -10.45 -28.91 18.96
N GLU A 606 -11.63 -28.76 18.35
CA GLU A 606 -11.75 -28.64 16.89
C GLU A 606 -10.98 -27.43 16.37
N ALA A 607 -11.13 -26.27 17.03
CA ALA A 607 -10.40 -25.07 16.67
C ALA A 607 -8.88 -25.28 16.78
N TYR A 608 -8.40 -25.94 17.84
CA TYR A 608 -6.99 -26.30 18.01
C TYR A 608 -6.48 -27.21 16.88
N CYS A 609 -7.25 -28.23 16.48
CA CYS A 609 -6.90 -29.06 15.33
C CYS A 609 -6.74 -28.21 14.08
N LYS A 610 -7.69 -27.30 13.79
CA LYS A 610 -7.57 -26.38 12.65
C LYS A 610 -6.34 -25.46 12.78
N TRP A 611 -6.07 -24.88 13.94
CA TRP A 611 -4.88 -24.06 14.19
C TRP A 611 -3.56 -24.80 13.94
N SER A 612 -3.47 -26.05 14.40
CA SER A 612 -2.25 -26.86 14.35
C SER A 612 -2.02 -27.57 13.01
N GLN A 613 -3.08 -27.79 12.23
CA GLN A 613 -3.02 -28.64 11.02
C GLN A 613 -3.25 -27.87 9.72
N ASP A 614 -3.99 -26.75 9.74
CA ASP A 614 -4.25 -25.97 8.53
C ASP A 614 -2.99 -25.14 8.16
N PRO A 615 -2.36 -25.39 6.99
CA PRO A 615 -1.11 -24.73 6.61
C PRO A 615 -1.19 -23.22 6.56
N LYS A 616 -2.39 -22.64 6.43
CA LYS A 616 -2.57 -21.20 6.39
C LYS A 616 -2.19 -20.51 7.71
N TYR A 617 -2.10 -21.25 8.82
CA TYR A 617 -1.68 -20.71 10.11
C TYR A 617 -0.18 -20.91 10.38
N ASN A 618 0.58 -21.41 9.40
CA ASN A 618 2.04 -21.47 9.49
C ASN A 618 2.61 -20.04 9.62
N GLY A 619 3.48 -19.82 10.61
CA GLY A 619 4.00 -18.48 10.93
C GLY A 619 3.00 -17.57 11.67
N ILE A 620 1.86 -18.12 12.09
CA ILE A 620 0.85 -17.42 12.90
C ILE A 620 0.61 -18.16 14.21
N PHE A 621 0.35 -19.48 14.14
CA PHE A 621 0.21 -20.33 15.31
C PHE A 621 1.55 -20.99 15.66
N TYR A 622 1.89 -20.96 16.94
CA TYR A 622 3.09 -21.52 17.51
C TYR A 622 2.70 -22.48 18.62
N GLN A 623 2.86 -23.78 18.36
CA GLN A 623 2.63 -24.80 19.37
C GLN A 623 3.69 -24.66 20.47
N THR A 624 3.25 -24.60 21.72
CA THR A 624 4.13 -24.58 22.89
C THR A 624 3.45 -25.22 24.08
N ASP A 625 4.26 -25.74 24.99
CA ASP A 625 3.80 -26.29 26.26
C ASP A 625 3.18 -25.17 27.10
N TYR A 626 2.10 -25.50 27.82
CA TYR A 626 1.50 -24.59 28.77
C TYR A 626 1.20 -25.26 30.10
N VAL A 627 1.45 -24.51 31.16
CA VAL A 627 1.24 -24.90 32.55
C VAL A 627 0.07 -24.11 33.08
N ILE A 628 -0.94 -24.85 33.53
CA ILE A 628 -2.06 -24.31 34.29
C ILE A 628 -1.75 -24.55 35.76
N ALA A 629 -1.62 -23.48 36.52
CA ALA A 629 -1.28 -23.48 37.93
C ALA A 629 -2.30 -22.71 38.76
N GLY A 630 -2.30 -22.97 40.06
CA GLY A 630 -3.05 -22.27 41.07
C GLY A 630 -2.52 -22.63 42.46
N SER A 631 -3.05 -21.95 43.47
CA SER A 631 -2.78 -22.27 44.88
C SER A 631 -4.09 -22.73 45.52
N ARG A 632 -4.09 -23.95 46.07
CA ARG A 632 -5.27 -24.50 46.75
C ARG A 632 -5.30 -24.03 48.20
N SER A 633 -6.30 -23.22 48.54
CA SER A 633 -6.57 -22.79 49.91
C SER A 633 -7.75 -23.54 50.57
N THR A 634 -8.63 -24.17 49.77
CA THR A 634 -9.84 -24.85 50.23
C THR A 634 -9.95 -26.29 49.68
N PRO A 635 -10.64 -27.21 50.38
CA PRO A 635 -10.86 -28.59 49.92
C PRO A 635 -11.96 -28.73 48.83
N GLU A 636 -12.65 -27.65 48.46
CA GLU A 636 -13.66 -27.66 47.39
C GLU A 636 -13.03 -27.94 46.01
N LYS A 637 -13.81 -28.55 45.10
CA LYS A 637 -13.35 -28.84 43.73
C LYS A 637 -13.06 -27.54 42.99
N SER A 638 -11.80 -27.34 42.62
CA SER A 638 -11.38 -26.13 41.88
C SER A 638 -11.86 -26.17 40.42
N TRP A 639 -11.76 -25.03 39.72
CA TRP A 639 -11.98 -24.96 38.28
C TRP A 639 -11.07 -25.96 37.53
N THR A 640 -9.83 -26.12 38.01
CA THR A 640 -8.83 -27.08 37.51
C THR A 640 -9.35 -28.52 37.61
N ASP A 641 -9.96 -28.91 38.73
CA ASP A 641 -10.51 -30.26 38.92
C ASP A 641 -11.64 -30.57 37.93
N LYS A 642 -12.55 -29.61 37.71
CA LYS A 642 -13.66 -29.76 36.77
C LYS A 642 -13.14 -29.88 35.33
N THR A 643 -12.11 -29.12 34.99
CA THR A 643 -11.46 -29.15 33.68
C THR A 643 -10.73 -30.48 33.45
N ILE A 644 -9.95 -30.96 34.43
CA ILE A 644 -9.29 -32.27 34.36
C ILE A 644 -10.33 -33.39 34.19
N ALA A 645 -11.42 -33.38 34.96
CA ALA A 645 -12.46 -34.39 34.84
C ALA A 645 -13.08 -34.43 33.42
N GLN A 646 -13.22 -33.27 32.77
CA GLN A 646 -13.70 -33.18 31.40
C GLN A 646 -12.66 -33.66 30.38
N LEU A 647 -11.37 -33.38 30.59
CA LEU A 647 -10.28 -33.90 29.76
C LEU A 647 -10.19 -35.43 29.88
N ASP A 648 -10.30 -35.98 31.10
CA ASP A 648 -10.38 -37.44 31.35
C ASP A 648 -11.57 -38.07 30.63
N LYS A 649 -12.77 -37.48 30.78
CA LYS A 649 -13.99 -37.95 30.13
C LYS A 649 -13.85 -38.02 28.60
N ARG A 650 -13.10 -37.08 28.00
CA ARG A 650 -12.86 -37.01 26.56
C ARG A 650 -11.57 -37.69 26.10
N GLN A 651 -10.80 -38.27 27.03
CA GLN A 651 -9.49 -38.89 26.76
C GLN A 651 -8.51 -37.94 26.07
N LEU A 652 -8.53 -36.66 26.46
CA LEU A 652 -7.63 -35.64 25.95
C LEU A 652 -6.34 -35.56 26.77
N PRO A 653 -5.18 -35.25 26.15
CA PRO A 653 -3.89 -35.34 26.81
C PRO A 653 -3.68 -34.21 27.83
N TYR A 654 -3.22 -34.59 29.02
CA TYR A 654 -2.66 -33.67 30.02
C TYR A 654 -1.74 -34.46 30.97
N THR A 655 -0.95 -33.76 31.79
CA THR A 655 -0.09 -34.36 32.81
C THR A 655 -0.22 -33.58 34.10
N ARG A 656 -0.69 -34.22 35.18
CA ARG A 656 -0.71 -33.58 36.50
C ARG A 656 0.71 -33.26 36.96
N LEU A 657 0.88 -32.09 37.57
CA LEU A 657 2.14 -31.65 38.17
C LEU A 657 2.04 -31.86 39.68
N ALA A 658 3.03 -32.53 40.27
CA ALA A 658 2.98 -32.90 41.68
C ALA A 658 3.11 -31.67 42.60
N ASP A 659 4.01 -30.75 42.25
CA ASP A 659 4.32 -29.54 43.00
C ASP A 659 5.07 -28.54 42.10
N ALA A 660 5.42 -27.37 42.66
CA ALA A 660 6.23 -26.37 41.96
C ALA A 660 7.62 -26.90 41.58
N ALA A 661 8.22 -27.80 42.38
CA ALA A 661 9.55 -28.34 42.10
C ALA A 661 9.54 -29.29 40.89
N ASP A 662 8.48 -30.09 40.69
CA ASP A 662 8.25 -30.88 39.48
C ASP A 662 8.13 -29.98 38.25
N THR A 663 7.41 -28.87 38.38
CA THR A 663 7.29 -27.87 37.30
C THR A 663 8.64 -27.28 36.93
N LYS A 664 9.45 -26.85 37.91
CA LYS A 664 10.81 -26.32 37.68
C LYS A 664 11.79 -27.36 37.13
N ARG A 665 11.68 -28.63 37.54
CA ARG A 665 12.51 -29.71 36.95
C ARG A 665 12.23 -29.90 35.45
N ARG A 666 10.97 -29.76 35.05
CA ARG A 666 10.55 -29.85 33.63
C ARG A 666 10.89 -28.60 32.84
N PHE A 667 10.78 -27.44 33.47
CA PHE A 667 11.10 -26.15 32.88
C PHE A 667 12.11 -25.38 33.76
N PRO A 668 13.42 -25.72 33.70
CA PRO A 668 14.44 -25.07 34.54
C PRO A 668 14.58 -23.56 34.31
N ILE A 669 14.02 -23.05 33.21
CA ILE A 669 13.92 -21.63 32.91
C ILE A 669 13.01 -20.87 33.89
N LEU A 670 12.08 -21.55 34.56
CA LEU A 670 11.21 -20.98 35.57
C LEU A 670 11.93 -20.95 36.92
N THR A 671 12.34 -19.77 37.35
CA THR A 671 13.20 -19.55 38.51
C THR A 671 12.42 -19.13 39.76
N GLY A 672 11.26 -18.47 39.59
CA GLY A 672 10.44 -17.92 40.69
C GLY A 672 9.68 -18.96 41.50
N GLU A 673 9.01 -18.57 42.58
CA GLU A 673 8.35 -19.50 43.51
C GLU A 673 7.18 -20.30 42.89
N LEU A 674 6.63 -19.82 41.77
CA LEU A 674 5.37 -20.30 41.19
C LEU A 674 4.23 -20.18 42.23
N ALA A 675 3.05 -20.71 41.94
CA ALA A 675 1.84 -20.63 42.77
C ALA A 675 1.91 -21.34 44.16
N GLN A 676 3.01 -21.17 44.91
CA GLN A 676 3.19 -21.60 46.29
C GLN A 676 2.63 -20.57 47.29
N PRO A 677 2.30 -20.98 48.53
CA PRO A 677 2.21 -22.37 49.01
C PRO A 677 1.04 -23.13 48.36
N ASN A 678 1.03 -24.47 48.45
CA ASN A 678 -0.05 -25.34 47.97
C ASN A 678 -0.29 -25.32 46.46
N PHE A 679 0.80 -25.44 45.69
CA PHE A 679 0.75 -25.54 44.24
C PHE A 679 -0.21 -26.66 43.80
N GLU A 680 -1.18 -26.32 42.96
CA GLU A 680 -1.93 -27.27 42.14
C GLU A 680 -1.75 -26.91 40.66
N GLY A 681 -1.61 -27.91 39.80
CA GLY A 681 -1.49 -27.62 38.38
C GLY A 681 -1.33 -28.84 37.49
N TYR A 682 -1.39 -28.59 36.20
CA TYR A 682 -1.13 -29.59 35.18
C TYR A 682 -0.46 -28.95 33.96
N LEU A 683 0.26 -29.79 33.22
CA LEU A 683 0.92 -29.47 31.96
C LEU A 683 0.07 -30.02 30.80
N ASN A 684 -0.10 -29.22 29.76
CA ASN A 684 -0.62 -29.69 28.49
C ASN A 684 0.33 -29.26 27.35
N LYS A 685 0.64 -30.21 26.47
CA LYS A 685 1.56 -30.04 25.32
C LYS A 685 0.82 -29.79 24.01
N SER A 686 -0.50 -29.86 24.05
CA SER A 686 -1.40 -29.69 22.91
C SER A 686 -2.08 -28.34 23.01
N GLY A 687 -1.36 -27.29 22.64
CA GLY A 687 -1.82 -25.91 22.64
C GLY A 687 -0.68 -24.97 22.27
N GLY A 688 -0.86 -23.68 22.54
CA GLY A 688 0.19 -22.71 22.37
C GLY A 688 -0.35 -21.30 22.25
N TRP A 689 0.22 -20.50 21.36
CA TRP A 689 -0.22 -19.14 21.11
C TRP A 689 -0.26 -18.83 19.62
N ALA A 690 -1.07 -17.85 19.25
CA ALA A 690 -1.13 -17.31 17.90
C ALA A 690 -0.84 -15.82 17.89
N ASP A 691 -0.09 -15.35 16.90
CA ASP A 691 0.03 -13.93 16.58
C ASP A 691 -1.33 -13.43 16.08
N ALA A 692 -2.01 -12.68 16.94
CA ALA A 692 -3.39 -12.28 16.68
C ALA A 692 -3.48 -11.21 15.59
N ASN A 693 -2.48 -10.34 15.48
CA ASN A 693 -2.39 -9.35 14.40
C ASN A 693 -2.22 -10.03 13.05
N LYS A 694 -1.33 -11.03 12.94
CA LYS A 694 -1.17 -11.79 11.68
C LYS A 694 -2.47 -12.54 11.33
N ALA A 695 -3.09 -13.22 12.29
CA ALA A 695 -4.34 -13.94 12.06
C ALA A 695 -5.48 -13.03 11.59
N ILE A 696 -5.66 -11.86 12.21
CA ILE A 696 -6.71 -10.90 11.81
C ILE A 696 -6.39 -10.22 10.48
N LYS A 697 -5.11 -9.92 10.19
CA LYS A 697 -4.69 -9.42 8.86
C LYS A 697 -5.05 -10.42 7.77
N GLN A 698 -4.67 -11.69 7.96
CA GLN A 698 -5.01 -12.74 7.02
C GLN A 698 -6.53 -12.88 6.85
N LEU A 699 -7.29 -12.91 7.94
CA LEU A 699 -8.74 -13.05 7.88
C LEU A 699 -9.40 -11.86 7.16
N ARG A 700 -8.91 -10.63 7.36
CA ARG A 700 -9.33 -9.45 6.60
C ARG A 700 -9.02 -9.61 5.12
N ASP A 701 -7.81 -10.05 4.78
CA ASP A 701 -7.39 -10.20 3.37
C ASP A 701 -8.20 -11.30 2.66
N GLU A 702 -8.55 -12.37 3.36
CA GLU A 702 -9.50 -13.38 2.90
C GLU A 702 -10.90 -12.78 2.68
N CYS A 703 -11.37 -11.91 3.57
CA CYS A 703 -12.65 -11.20 3.39
C CYS A 703 -12.63 -10.29 2.15
N LEU A 704 -11.55 -9.53 1.96
CA LEU A 704 -11.36 -8.66 0.79
C LEU A 704 -11.31 -9.49 -0.50
N GLY A 705 -10.61 -10.63 -0.49
CA GLY A 705 -10.56 -11.57 -1.62
C GLY A 705 -11.92 -12.18 -1.98
N LEU A 706 -12.83 -12.28 -1.02
CA LEU A 706 -14.22 -12.73 -1.23
C LEU A 706 -15.16 -11.58 -1.66
N GLY A 707 -14.67 -10.36 -1.85
CA GLY A 707 -15.46 -9.22 -2.30
C GLY A 707 -16.26 -8.50 -1.21
N ILE A 708 -15.96 -8.76 0.06
CA ILE A 708 -16.61 -8.09 1.19
C ILE A 708 -16.16 -6.63 1.26
N SER A 709 -17.11 -5.71 1.36
CA SER A 709 -16.83 -4.27 1.42
C SER A 709 -16.51 -3.83 2.85
N PHE A 710 -15.60 -2.87 2.99
CA PHE A 710 -15.25 -2.27 4.28
C PHE A 710 -15.46 -0.77 4.26
N ILE A 711 -16.07 -0.23 5.32
CA ILE A 711 -16.14 1.20 5.58
C ILE A 711 -15.46 1.45 6.93
N ALA A 712 -14.38 2.22 6.92
CA ALA A 712 -13.55 2.47 8.10
C ALA A 712 -13.50 3.97 8.45
N GLY A 713 -12.88 4.32 9.58
CA GLY A 713 -12.74 5.70 10.02
C GLY A 713 -14.07 6.29 10.48
N ARG A 714 -14.26 7.60 10.29
CA ARG A 714 -15.50 8.29 10.71
C ARG A 714 -16.75 7.74 10.01
N ALA A 715 -16.62 7.41 8.72
CA ALA A 715 -17.66 6.79 7.90
C ALA A 715 -18.06 5.39 8.41
N GLY A 716 -17.10 4.64 8.99
CA GLY A 716 -17.31 3.30 9.54
C GLY A 716 -17.64 3.27 11.03
N THR A 717 -17.52 4.41 11.73
CA THR A 717 -17.77 4.49 13.16
C THR A 717 -19.27 4.57 13.42
N VAL A 718 -19.90 3.45 13.74
CA VAL A 718 -21.34 3.38 14.07
C VAL A 718 -21.59 3.98 15.44
N VAL A 719 -22.58 4.88 15.50
CA VAL A 719 -23.02 5.55 16.74
C VAL A 719 -24.45 5.23 17.13
N GLY A 720 -25.22 4.54 16.28
CA GLY A 720 -26.60 4.14 16.56
C GLY A 720 -27.34 3.64 15.32
N PHE A 721 -28.66 3.54 15.41
CA PHE A 721 -29.53 3.04 14.34
C PHE A 721 -30.62 4.04 13.94
N ASP A 722 -31.11 3.89 12.71
CA ASP A 722 -32.37 4.46 12.23
C ASP A 722 -33.39 3.33 12.05
N SER A 723 -34.41 3.30 12.90
CA SER A 723 -35.41 2.23 12.97
C SER A 723 -36.84 2.77 12.96
N ASP A 724 -37.77 2.00 12.42
CA ASP A 724 -39.20 2.34 12.48
C ASP A 724 -39.82 2.04 13.86
N ALA A 725 -41.08 2.46 14.05
CA ALA A 725 -41.83 2.26 15.29
C ALA A 725 -42.07 0.77 15.63
N GLN A 726 -41.77 -0.16 14.71
CA GLN A 726 -41.90 -1.60 14.90
C GLN A 726 -40.54 -2.27 15.19
N GLY A 727 -39.48 -1.49 15.39
CA GLY A 727 -38.14 -1.98 15.71
C GLY A 727 -37.39 -2.57 14.51
N VAL A 728 -37.75 -2.23 13.27
CA VAL A 728 -37.00 -2.66 12.08
C VAL A 728 -36.00 -1.58 11.69
N ILE A 729 -34.72 -1.92 11.73
CA ILE A 729 -33.61 -1.04 11.35
C ILE A 729 -33.59 -0.89 9.83
N LYS A 730 -33.47 0.34 9.34
CA LYS A 730 -33.29 0.66 7.91
C LYS A 730 -31.86 1.07 7.58
N ALA A 731 -31.15 1.66 8.55
CA ALA A 731 -29.76 2.07 8.40
C ALA A 731 -29.02 2.16 9.73
N VAL A 732 -27.69 2.07 9.68
CA VAL A 732 -26.82 2.50 10.79
C VAL A 732 -26.49 3.98 10.66
N LYS A 733 -26.44 4.68 11.79
CA LYS A 733 -25.95 6.05 11.91
C LYS A 733 -24.45 6.02 12.18
N THR A 734 -23.68 6.81 11.45
CA THR A 734 -22.22 6.87 11.53
C THR A 734 -21.77 8.23 12.08
N LEU A 735 -20.54 8.31 12.59
CA LEU A 735 -19.97 9.55 13.12
C LEU A 735 -19.76 10.63 12.05
N GLU A 736 -19.72 10.26 10.78
CA GLU A 736 -19.69 11.20 9.64
C GLU A 736 -21.06 11.81 9.34
N GLY A 737 -22.14 11.16 9.79
CA GLY A 737 -23.52 11.60 9.59
C GLY A 737 -24.20 10.95 8.38
N THR A 738 -23.44 10.33 7.47
CA THR A 738 -24.00 9.58 6.33
C THR A 738 -24.51 8.21 6.78
N PRO A 739 -25.81 7.89 6.64
CA PRO A 739 -26.36 6.61 7.06
C PRO A 739 -26.03 5.49 6.07
N VAL A 740 -25.70 4.29 6.57
CA VAL A 740 -25.45 3.10 5.75
C VAL A 740 -26.66 2.16 5.83
N ARG A 741 -27.34 1.96 4.70
CA ARG A 741 -28.57 1.17 4.59
C ARG A 741 -28.29 -0.32 4.47
N GLY A 742 -29.15 -1.15 5.05
CA GLY A 742 -29.07 -2.61 5.02
C GLY A 742 -30.41 -3.27 5.27
N ASP A 743 -30.50 -4.56 4.96
CA ASP A 743 -31.67 -5.41 5.21
C ASP A 743 -31.49 -6.19 6.53
N HIS A 744 -30.28 -6.69 6.76
CA HIS A 744 -29.88 -7.38 8.00
C HIS A 744 -28.66 -6.71 8.63
N PHE A 745 -28.67 -6.60 9.95
CA PHE A 745 -27.60 -5.97 10.71
C PHE A 745 -27.00 -6.96 11.70
N ILE A 746 -25.68 -7.05 11.75
CA ILE A 746 -24.95 -7.92 12.68
C ILE A 746 -24.08 -7.06 13.57
N LEU A 747 -24.42 -6.95 14.85
CA LEU A 747 -23.63 -6.23 15.85
C LEU A 747 -22.55 -7.15 16.43
N ALA A 748 -21.31 -6.90 16.03
CA ALA A 748 -20.10 -7.60 16.45
C ALA A 748 -19.01 -6.65 16.95
N ALA A 749 -19.41 -5.52 17.56
CA ALA A 749 -18.52 -4.43 17.99
C ALA A 749 -17.81 -4.69 19.34
N GLY A 750 -17.80 -5.94 19.83
CA GLY A 750 -17.15 -6.32 21.08
C GLY A 750 -17.57 -5.43 22.26
N ALA A 751 -16.59 -4.89 22.99
CA ALA A 751 -16.84 -4.08 24.17
C ALA A 751 -17.53 -2.75 23.86
N TRP A 752 -17.56 -2.31 22.59
CA TRP A 752 -18.26 -1.09 22.18
C TRP A 752 -19.75 -1.32 21.90
N SER A 753 -20.22 -2.57 21.83
CA SER A 753 -21.65 -2.86 21.65
C SER A 753 -22.52 -2.24 22.76
N SER A 754 -21.99 -2.12 23.97
CA SER A 754 -22.64 -1.47 25.12
C SER A 754 -22.85 0.04 24.94
N GLY A 755 -22.14 0.69 24.01
CA GLY A 755 -22.40 2.10 23.65
C GLY A 755 -23.49 2.25 22.58
N ILE A 756 -23.90 1.17 21.93
CA ILE A 756 -24.76 1.19 20.72
C ILE A 756 -26.17 0.66 21.01
N VAL A 757 -26.31 -0.40 21.83
CA VAL A 757 -27.61 -1.02 22.17
C VAL A 757 -27.76 -1.27 23.67
N PRO A 758 -28.99 -1.29 24.22
CA PRO A 758 -29.25 -1.75 25.59
C PRO A 758 -28.77 -3.19 25.77
N THR A 759 -28.04 -3.45 26.86
CA THR A 759 -27.50 -4.80 27.10
C THR A 759 -28.23 -5.56 28.19
N TYR A 760 -29.21 -4.95 28.89
CA TYR A 760 -30.06 -5.60 29.91
C TYR A 760 -29.27 -6.41 30.95
N ASN A 761 -28.05 -5.98 31.29
CA ASN A 761 -27.10 -6.73 32.11
C ASN A 761 -26.77 -8.15 31.60
N SER A 762 -27.08 -8.48 30.34
CA SER A 762 -26.57 -9.68 29.65
C SER A 762 -25.08 -9.58 29.35
N THR A 763 -24.55 -8.36 29.22
CA THR A 763 -23.12 -8.13 29.01
C THR A 763 -22.58 -6.97 29.84
N LEU A 764 -21.30 -7.08 30.20
CA LEU A 764 -20.52 -6.04 30.86
C LEU A 764 -19.19 -5.82 30.14
N SER A 765 -18.88 -4.57 29.83
CA SER A 765 -17.56 -4.23 29.27
C SER A 765 -16.53 -4.11 30.39
N THR A 766 -15.48 -4.92 30.36
CA THR A 766 -14.40 -4.87 31.36
C THR A 766 -13.03 -4.73 30.70
N ALA A 767 -12.13 -4.00 31.34
CA ALA A 767 -10.75 -3.85 30.92
C ALA A 767 -9.82 -4.79 31.70
N GLN A 768 -8.90 -5.45 31.01
CA GLN A 768 -7.88 -6.34 31.56
C GLN A 768 -6.49 -5.77 31.33
N ALA A 769 -5.58 -5.99 32.27
CA ALA A 769 -4.25 -5.39 32.26
C ALA A 769 -3.25 -6.24 31.46
N LEU A 770 -2.44 -5.56 30.65
CA LEU A 770 -1.36 -6.13 29.83
C LEU A 770 -0.04 -5.45 30.19
N GLY A 771 1.04 -6.23 30.27
CA GLY A 771 2.40 -5.78 30.46
C GLY A 771 3.33 -6.31 29.37
N PHE A 772 4.31 -5.51 28.99
CA PHE A 772 5.30 -5.84 27.97
C PHE A 772 6.69 -5.44 28.43
N LEU A 773 7.64 -6.34 28.25
CA LEU A 773 9.06 -6.12 28.53
C LEU A 773 9.87 -6.39 27.27
N HIS A 774 10.66 -5.41 26.84
CA HIS A 774 11.61 -5.59 25.74
C HIS A 774 12.79 -6.43 26.20
N LEU A 775 13.14 -7.47 25.45
CA LEU A 775 14.25 -8.36 25.75
C LEU A 775 15.46 -8.03 24.88
N THR A 776 16.65 -8.16 25.46
CA THR A 776 17.91 -8.15 24.72
C THR A 776 18.03 -9.40 23.85
N ASP A 777 18.97 -9.43 22.90
CA ASP A 777 19.15 -10.59 22.01
C ASP A 777 19.52 -11.87 22.78
N ASP A 778 20.36 -11.77 23.81
CA ASP A 778 20.69 -12.90 24.68
C ASP A 778 19.47 -13.40 25.48
N GLU A 779 18.64 -12.48 25.96
CA GLU A 779 17.39 -12.81 26.64
C GLU A 779 16.37 -13.45 25.68
N MET A 780 16.30 -12.99 24.42
CA MET A 780 15.47 -13.63 23.39
C MET A 780 15.87 -15.08 23.16
N VAL A 781 17.18 -15.38 23.13
CA VAL A 781 17.68 -16.76 23.05
C VAL A 781 17.34 -17.54 24.31
N LYS A 782 17.60 -16.98 25.50
CA LYS A 782 17.37 -17.62 26.80
C LYS A 782 15.90 -17.99 27.02
N TYR A 783 14.98 -17.09 26.71
CA TYR A 783 13.55 -17.24 27.00
C TYR A 783 12.72 -17.75 25.81
N LYS A 784 13.34 -18.06 24.67
CA LYS A 784 12.66 -18.48 23.42
C LYS A 784 11.59 -19.56 23.64
N ASN A 785 11.91 -20.57 24.45
CA ASN A 785 11.08 -21.75 24.68
C ASN A 785 10.44 -21.77 26.08
N ILE A 786 10.27 -20.61 26.73
CA ILE A 786 9.54 -20.55 28.00
C ILE A 786 8.10 -21.06 27.78
N PRO A 787 7.54 -21.90 28.66
CA PRO A 787 6.15 -22.31 28.52
C PRO A 787 5.21 -21.11 28.72
N ILE A 788 3.98 -21.25 28.24
CA ILE A 788 2.90 -20.39 28.72
C ILE A 788 2.57 -20.83 30.14
N TYR A 789 2.88 -19.99 31.11
CA TYR A 789 2.49 -20.17 32.50
C TYR A 789 1.22 -19.38 32.79
N MET A 790 0.22 -20.00 33.40
CA MET A 790 -1.00 -19.34 33.85
C MET A 790 -1.29 -19.69 35.29
N ASN A 791 -1.46 -18.67 36.14
CA ASN A 791 -1.94 -18.85 37.50
C ASN A 791 -3.41 -18.40 37.58
N TYR A 792 -4.34 -19.34 37.69
CA TYR A 792 -5.78 -19.04 37.75
C TYR A 792 -6.21 -18.40 39.07
N ALA A 793 -5.45 -18.57 40.15
CA ALA A 793 -5.77 -17.93 41.42
C ALA A 793 -5.57 -16.41 41.34
N THR A 794 -4.60 -15.94 40.56
CA THR A 794 -4.31 -14.50 40.37
C THR A 794 -4.83 -13.94 39.06
N GLY A 795 -5.12 -14.83 38.09
CA GLY A 795 -5.44 -14.51 36.70
C GLY A 795 -4.22 -14.22 35.83
N TRP A 796 -2.99 -14.29 36.36
CA TRP A 796 -1.79 -13.89 35.64
C TRP A 796 -1.34 -14.94 34.63
N PHE A 797 -0.88 -14.52 33.45
CA PHE A 797 -0.27 -15.41 32.46
C PHE A 797 0.72 -14.71 31.54
N ASN A 798 1.64 -15.47 30.93
CA ASN A 798 2.60 -14.99 29.94
C ASN A 798 2.45 -15.64 28.55
N PHE A 799 3.29 -15.19 27.63
CA PHE A 799 3.58 -15.83 26.36
C PHE A 799 5.09 -16.04 26.21
N PRO A 800 5.53 -16.97 25.36
CA PRO A 800 6.89 -16.94 24.83
C PRO A 800 7.20 -15.57 24.19
N PRO A 801 8.47 -15.12 24.19
CA PRO A 801 8.85 -13.86 23.58
C PRO A 801 8.47 -13.82 22.09
N HIS A 802 7.88 -12.70 21.67
CA HIS A 802 7.49 -12.49 20.29
C HIS A 802 8.70 -12.06 19.46
N GLU A 803 9.07 -12.85 18.45
CA GLU A 803 10.30 -12.69 17.67
C GLU A 803 10.41 -11.33 16.98
N ASP A 804 9.38 -10.92 16.23
CA ASP A 804 9.42 -9.69 15.42
C ASP A 804 9.49 -8.41 16.29
N THR A 805 8.95 -8.45 17.51
CA THR A 805 8.91 -7.26 18.39
C THR A 805 9.93 -7.33 19.52
N LYS A 806 10.59 -8.47 19.71
CA LYS A 806 11.47 -8.78 20.85
C LYS A 806 10.82 -8.47 22.22
N MET A 807 9.53 -8.75 22.34
CA MET A 807 8.74 -8.43 23.55
C MET A 807 8.31 -9.70 24.26
N LEU A 808 8.56 -9.77 25.57
CA LEU A 808 7.88 -10.67 26.48
C LEU A 808 6.57 -10.01 26.92
N LYS A 809 5.45 -10.65 26.60
CA LYS A 809 4.11 -10.19 27.01
C LYS A 809 3.55 -11.05 28.13
N PHE A 810 2.89 -10.39 29.07
CA PHE A 810 2.09 -11.01 30.11
C PHE A 810 0.86 -10.17 30.41
N ALA A 811 -0.10 -10.77 31.08
CA ALA A 811 -1.41 -10.19 31.27
C ALA A 811 -2.09 -10.75 32.52
N VAL A 812 -3.14 -10.06 32.95
CA VAL A 812 -4.00 -10.50 34.05
C VAL A 812 -5.41 -10.67 33.53
N HIS A 813 -5.88 -11.91 33.46
CA HIS A 813 -7.26 -12.29 33.22
C HIS A 813 -7.99 -12.46 34.56
N GLY A 814 -8.46 -11.34 35.12
CA GLY A 814 -9.20 -11.33 36.37
C GLY A 814 -10.57 -10.68 36.22
N TRP A 815 -11.10 -10.17 37.33
CA TRP A 815 -12.36 -9.43 37.34
C TRP A 815 -12.32 -8.11 36.57
N GLY A 816 -11.13 -7.49 36.52
CA GLY A 816 -10.83 -6.34 35.67
C GLY A 816 -11.43 -5.02 36.17
N TYR A 817 -11.49 -4.06 35.24
CA TYR A 817 -11.89 -2.69 35.52
C TYR A 817 -13.11 -2.28 34.71
N THR A 818 -14.05 -1.56 35.32
CA THR A 818 -15.19 -0.94 34.64
C THR A 818 -14.98 0.55 34.42
N ARG A 819 -15.71 1.11 33.45
CA ARG A 819 -15.75 2.55 33.17
C ARG A 819 -17.18 2.96 32.93
N ALA A 820 -17.83 3.48 33.96
CA ALA A 820 -19.14 4.12 33.83
C ALA A 820 -19.08 5.25 32.77
N PRO A 821 -20.09 5.36 31.90
CA PRO A 821 -20.18 6.40 30.88
C PRO A 821 -20.04 7.82 31.44
N SER A 822 -19.44 8.73 30.68
CA SER A 822 -19.30 10.15 31.03
C SER A 822 -20.21 11.05 30.18
N LYS A 823 -20.61 12.22 30.72
CA LYS A 823 -21.34 13.24 29.94
C LYS A 823 -20.47 13.71 28.78
N GLY A 824 -20.82 13.34 27.55
CA GLY A 824 -20.07 13.63 26.32
C GLY A 824 -19.46 12.41 25.62
N ASP A 825 -19.59 11.21 26.18
CA ASP A 825 -19.38 9.98 25.39
C ASP A 825 -20.50 9.91 24.32
N ASN A 826 -20.15 9.71 23.03
CA ASN A 826 -21.12 9.60 21.92
C ASN A 826 -21.89 8.26 21.93
N ASN A 827 -22.43 7.87 23.08
CA ASN A 827 -23.18 6.63 23.25
C ASN A 827 -24.65 6.87 22.90
N SER A 828 -25.26 5.93 22.18
CA SER A 828 -26.72 5.93 21.97
C SER A 828 -27.49 5.48 23.21
N VAL A 829 -26.81 4.84 24.16
CA VAL A 829 -27.44 4.19 25.30
C VAL A 829 -26.74 4.58 26.60
N GLU A 830 -27.48 5.24 27.49
CA GLU A 830 -26.99 5.68 28.80
C GLU A 830 -27.29 4.67 29.92
N SER A 831 -28.19 3.69 29.69
CA SER A 831 -28.61 2.71 30.70
C SER A 831 -27.55 1.66 31.05
N ASN A 832 -26.49 1.54 30.26
CA ASN A 832 -25.47 0.51 30.43
C ASN A 832 -24.37 0.97 31.40
N ILE A 833 -23.92 0.03 32.25
CA ILE A 833 -23.08 0.34 33.42
C ILE A 833 -21.58 0.51 33.12
N SER A 834 -21.08 0.06 31.97
CA SER A 834 -19.67 0.20 31.59
C SER A 834 -19.48 0.24 30.09
N VAL A 835 -18.69 1.20 29.61
CA VAL A 835 -18.36 1.39 28.19
C VAL A 835 -16.87 1.76 28.04
N PRO A 836 -16.16 1.24 27.03
CA PRO A 836 -14.81 1.68 26.71
C PRO A 836 -14.76 3.16 26.33
N PRO A 837 -13.57 3.78 26.27
CA PRO A 837 -13.43 5.15 25.76
C PRO A 837 -13.99 5.30 24.33
N PRO A 838 -14.77 6.36 24.04
CA PRO A 838 -15.54 6.50 22.80
C PRO A 838 -14.67 6.75 21.55
N ILE A 839 -13.54 7.45 21.70
CA ILE A 839 -12.60 7.73 20.60
C ILE A 839 -11.22 7.26 21.03
N SER A 840 -10.84 6.08 20.55
CA SER A 840 -9.52 5.50 20.78
C SER A 840 -8.95 5.06 19.44
N ARG A 841 -7.78 5.61 19.10
CA ARG A 841 -7.02 5.23 17.90
C ARG A 841 -6.13 4.01 18.14
N GLU A 842 -5.80 3.75 19.41
CA GLU A 842 -4.92 2.68 19.88
C GLU A 842 -5.08 2.52 21.40
N ARG A 843 -4.61 1.38 21.94
CA ARG A 843 -4.53 1.20 23.40
C ARG A 843 -3.50 2.17 24.00
N LYS A 844 -3.97 3.03 24.89
CA LYS A 844 -3.11 3.94 25.67
C LYS A 844 -2.08 3.16 26.48
N ASN A 845 -0.88 3.73 26.61
CA ASN A 845 0.18 3.20 27.45
C ASN A 845 -0.09 3.48 28.93
N PHE A 846 -1.13 2.85 29.48
CA PHE A 846 -1.61 3.10 30.82
C PHE A 846 -2.35 1.88 31.39
N VAL A 847 -2.07 1.62 32.67
CA VAL A 847 -2.88 0.78 33.56
C VAL A 847 -2.92 1.43 34.95
N PRO A 848 -3.92 1.11 35.79
CA PRO A 848 -3.88 1.48 37.20
C PRO A 848 -2.67 0.95 37.98
N ALA A 849 -2.30 1.61 39.08
CA ALA A 849 -1.16 1.21 39.90
C ALA A 849 -1.31 -0.21 40.47
N ASP A 850 -2.51 -0.57 40.93
CA ASP A 850 -2.83 -1.91 41.41
C ASP A 850 -2.75 -2.97 40.29
N ALA A 851 -3.01 -2.58 39.04
CA ALA A 851 -2.85 -3.45 37.89
C ALA A 851 -1.38 -3.70 37.56
N GLU A 852 -0.56 -2.66 37.60
CA GLU A 852 0.89 -2.74 37.35
C GLU A 852 1.60 -3.57 38.42
N GLU A 853 1.22 -3.39 39.69
CA GLU A 853 1.72 -4.21 40.81
C GLU A 853 1.42 -5.69 40.59
N ARG A 854 0.20 -6.04 40.17
CA ARG A 854 -0.19 -7.42 39.86
C ARG A 854 0.57 -8.00 38.66
N LEU A 855 0.81 -7.18 37.64
CA LEU A 855 1.60 -7.58 36.47
C LEU A 855 3.05 -7.92 36.89
N GLN A 856 3.68 -7.08 37.72
CA GLN A 856 5.02 -7.32 38.26
C GLN A 856 5.05 -8.48 39.26
N ALA A 857 4.03 -8.63 40.10
CA ALA A 857 3.95 -9.72 41.07
C ALA A 857 3.93 -11.10 40.39
N GLY A 858 3.13 -11.27 39.34
CA GLY A 858 3.15 -12.52 38.57
C GLY A 858 4.44 -12.72 37.76
N LEU A 859 5.06 -11.64 37.28
CA LEU A 859 6.40 -11.74 36.68
C LEU A 859 7.43 -12.21 37.72
N ARG A 860 7.36 -11.72 38.97
CA ARG A 860 8.21 -12.17 40.09
C ARG A 860 7.96 -13.62 40.48
N GLU A 861 6.70 -14.05 40.42
CA GLU A 861 6.31 -15.44 40.67
C GLU A 861 6.92 -16.40 39.65
N MET A 862 7.04 -15.98 38.37
CA MET A 862 7.55 -16.80 37.27
C MET A 862 9.08 -16.65 37.04
N LEU A 863 9.55 -15.41 36.93
CA LEU A 863 10.91 -14.98 36.57
C LEU A 863 11.35 -13.77 37.43
N PRO A 864 11.73 -13.98 38.70
CA PRO A 864 12.15 -12.91 39.62
C PRO A 864 13.28 -12.05 39.07
N GLU A 865 14.18 -12.59 38.25
CA GLU A 865 15.29 -11.82 37.66
C GLU A 865 14.84 -10.71 36.69
N LEU A 866 13.60 -10.77 36.18
CA LEU A 866 13.04 -9.76 35.30
C LEU A 866 12.05 -8.82 36.01
N ALA A 867 11.64 -9.16 37.24
CA ALA A 867 10.47 -8.55 37.88
C ALA A 867 10.66 -7.08 38.29
N ASP A 868 11.88 -6.68 38.61
CA ASP A 868 12.20 -5.31 39.04
C ASP A 868 12.55 -4.39 37.85
N ARG A 869 12.50 -4.92 36.62
CA ARG A 869 12.70 -4.11 35.40
C ARG A 869 11.46 -3.26 35.14
N ALA A 870 11.67 -2.01 34.73
CA ALA A 870 10.61 -1.15 34.25
C ALA A 870 9.92 -1.77 33.03
N LEU A 871 8.58 -1.80 33.05
CA LEU A 871 7.80 -2.32 31.93
C LEU A 871 7.91 -1.37 30.74
N THR A 872 8.28 -1.90 29.58
CA THR A 872 8.42 -1.11 28.34
C THR A 872 7.09 -0.53 27.91
N ARG A 873 6.00 -1.27 28.11
CA ARG A 873 4.64 -0.84 27.81
C ARG A 873 3.66 -1.53 28.75
N VAL A 874 2.58 -0.83 29.06
CA VAL A 874 1.39 -1.35 29.74
C VAL A 874 0.14 -0.93 28.97
N ALA A 875 -0.93 -1.71 29.04
CA ALA A 875 -2.18 -1.34 28.38
C ALA A 875 -3.39 -2.00 29.02
N LEU A 876 -4.54 -1.31 28.96
CA LEU A 876 -5.84 -1.91 29.21
C LEU A 876 -6.45 -2.45 27.90
N CYS A 877 -6.93 -3.70 27.94
CA CYS A 877 -7.61 -4.38 26.84
C CYS A 877 -9.08 -4.68 27.21
N TRP A 878 -10.02 -4.24 26.38
CA TRP A 878 -11.45 -4.31 26.68
C TRP A 878 -12.12 -5.59 26.15
N TYR A 879 -12.84 -6.29 27.02
CA TYR A 879 -13.66 -7.47 26.73
C TYR A 879 -15.14 -7.17 26.95
N THR A 880 -15.98 -8.08 26.45
CA THR A 880 -17.41 -8.14 26.73
C THR A 880 -17.67 -9.42 27.49
N ASP A 881 -17.92 -9.30 28.78
CA ASP A 881 -18.19 -10.41 29.67
C ASP A 881 -19.69 -10.68 29.72
N THR A 882 -20.06 -11.94 29.90
CA THR A 882 -21.42 -12.38 30.21
C THR A 882 -21.47 -12.97 31.62
N PRO A 883 -22.65 -12.99 32.27
CA PRO A 883 -22.83 -13.58 33.60
C PRO A 883 -22.29 -15.01 33.74
N THR A 884 -22.45 -15.83 32.70
CA THR A 884 -22.08 -17.26 32.69
C THR A 884 -20.75 -17.53 32.00
N GLY A 885 -20.10 -16.51 31.41
CA GLY A 885 -18.93 -16.69 30.56
C GLY A 885 -19.24 -17.21 29.16
N ASP A 886 -20.52 -17.32 28.79
CA ASP A 886 -20.96 -17.79 27.48
C ASP A 886 -20.91 -16.71 26.38
N PHE A 887 -20.78 -17.14 25.12
CA PHE A 887 -20.97 -16.27 23.96
C PHE A 887 -22.43 -15.81 23.84
N ILE A 888 -22.65 -14.71 23.11
CA ILE A 888 -23.99 -14.30 22.65
C ILE A 888 -24.02 -14.39 21.12
N MET A 889 -24.97 -15.16 20.60
CA MET A 889 -25.23 -15.36 19.19
C MET A 889 -26.74 -15.43 18.94
N ASP A 890 -27.43 -14.29 19.08
CA ASP A 890 -28.89 -14.23 19.04
C ASP A 890 -29.42 -12.87 18.54
N TYR A 891 -30.70 -12.80 18.20
CA TYR A 891 -31.35 -11.55 17.80
C TYR A 891 -31.60 -10.65 19.01
N HIS A 892 -31.40 -9.34 18.82
CA HIS A 892 -31.66 -8.35 19.86
C HIS A 892 -33.16 -8.26 20.15
N PRO A 893 -33.60 -8.18 21.42
CA PRO A 893 -35.02 -8.16 21.79
C PRO A 893 -35.80 -6.98 21.18
N ASP A 894 -35.19 -5.79 21.11
CA ASP A 894 -35.85 -4.59 20.58
C ASP A 894 -35.83 -4.46 19.06
N TYR A 895 -34.90 -5.14 18.37
CA TYR A 895 -34.65 -4.91 16.95
C TYR A 895 -34.81 -6.20 16.14
N LYS A 896 -35.87 -6.25 15.32
CA LYS A 896 -36.27 -7.48 14.61
C LYS A 896 -35.24 -8.04 13.64
N ASN A 897 -34.41 -7.18 13.07
CA ASN A 897 -33.39 -7.51 12.09
C ASN A 897 -31.96 -7.22 12.55
N LEU A 898 -31.74 -7.10 13.87
CA LEU A 898 -30.41 -6.99 14.47
C LEU A 898 -30.01 -8.32 15.13
N PHE A 899 -28.96 -8.92 14.61
CA PHE A 899 -28.31 -10.09 15.21
C PHE A 899 -27.09 -9.66 16.01
N VAL A 900 -26.89 -10.19 17.21
CA VAL A 900 -25.78 -9.84 18.10
C VAL A 900 -24.81 -11.01 18.17
N GLY A 901 -23.55 -10.75 17.83
CA GLY A 901 -22.43 -11.67 17.98
C GLY A 901 -21.38 -11.11 18.92
N GLY A 902 -21.26 -11.66 20.13
CA GLY A 902 -20.37 -11.12 21.14
C GLY A 902 -20.28 -11.97 22.40
N GLY A 903 -20.13 -11.33 23.56
CA GLY A 903 -19.99 -12.04 24.84
C GLY A 903 -18.72 -12.89 24.91
N GLY A 904 -17.64 -12.47 24.24
CA GLY A 904 -16.44 -13.29 24.10
C GLY A 904 -15.70 -13.59 25.40
N SER A 905 -16.07 -12.95 26.51
CA SER A 905 -15.69 -13.23 27.91
C SER A 905 -14.18 -13.45 28.16
N GLY A 906 -13.33 -12.86 27.32
CA GLY A 906 -11.87 -13.01 27.36
C GLY A 906 -11.30 -14.29 26.74
N HIS A 907 -12.12 -15.16 26.13
CA HIS A 907 -11.69 -16.48 25.63
C HIS A 907 -12.05 -16.80 24.17
N ALA A 908 -12.79 -15.93 23.46
CA ALA A 908 -13.27 -16.20 22.10
C ALA A 908 -12.19 -16.36 21.01
N PHE A 909 -11.02 -15.70 21.13
CA PHE A 909 -10.03 -15.65 20.04
C PHE A 909 -9.59 -17.02 19.53
N LYS A 910 -9.43 -18.00 20.43
CA LYS A 910 -8.98 -19.34 20.07
C LYS A 910 -9.96 -20.09 19.16
N PHE A 911 -11.21 -19.66 19.12
CA PHE A 911 -12.26 -20.24 18.28
C PHE A 911 -12.28 -19.66 16.86
N LEU A 912 -11.38 -18.73 16.50
CA LEU A 912 -11.31 -18.11 15.17
C LEU A 912 -11.54 -19.09 14.00
N PRO A 913 -10.95 -20.30 13.95
CA PRO A 913 -11.13 -21.21 12.82
C PRO A 913 -12.53 -21.83 12.67
N VAL A 914 -13.38 -21.75 13.71
CA VAL A 914 -14.71 -22.38 13.75
C VAL A 914 -15.84 -21.37 14.04
N LEU A 915 -15.51 -20.17 14.51
CA LEU A 915 -16.48 -19.18 15.00
C LEU A 915 -17.45 -18.70 13.92
N GLY A 916 -16.98 -18.56 12.68
CA GLY A 916 -17.81 -18.13 11.55
C GLY A 916 -18.98 -19.07 11.29
N GLU A 917 -18.73 -20.38 11.33
CA GLU A 917 -19.75 -21.43 11.13
C GLU A 917 -20.82 -21.37 12.23
N CYS A 918 -20.42 -21.16 13.49
CA CYS A 918 -21.34 -20.96 14.61
C CYS A 918 -22.22 -19.72 14.41
N MET A 919 -21.58 -18.58 14.09
CA MET A 919 -22.27 -17.30 13.86
C MET A 919 -23.29 -17.35 12.73
N ALA A 920 -22.89 -17.90 11.58
CA ALA A 920 -23.80 -18.03 10.44
C ALA A 920 -24.94 -19.00 10.75
N SER A 921 -24.66 -20.12 11.43
CA SER A 921 -25.69 -21.07 11.85
C SER A 921 -26.68 -20.45 12.83
N ALA A 922 -26.20 -19.64 13.77
CA ALA A 922 -27.04 -18.94 14.74
C ALA A 922 -27.94 -17.90 14.07
N TRP A 923 -27.36 -17.07 13.20
CA TRP A 923 -28.09 -16.05 12.45
C TRP A 923 -29.24 -16.65 11.61
N LYS A 924 -29.01 -17.82 11.01
CA LYS A 924 -30.00 -18.61 10.25
C LYS A 924 -30.93 -19.46 11.12
N LYS A 925 -30.81 -19.39 12.46
CA LYS A 925 -31.56 -20.21 13.44
C LYS A 925 -31.40 -21.73 13.21
N LYS A 926 -30.18 -22.16 12.88
CA LYS A 926 -29.78 -23.56 12.62
C LYS A 926 -28.83 -24.14 13.67
N LEU A 927 -28.49 -23.39 14.72
CA LEU A 927 -27.73 -23.96 15.84
C LEU A 927 -28.52 -25.10 16.52
N PRO A 928 -27.82 -26.12 17.05
CA PRO A 928 -28.44 -27.08 17.95
C PRO A 928 -29.16 -26.37 19.11
N SER A 929 -30.34 -26.85 19.50
CA SER A 929 -31.20 -26.18 20.50
C SER A 929 -30.49 -25.91 21.83
N GLN A 930 -29.61 -26.82 22.27
CA GLN A 930 -28.79 -26.62 23.47
C GLN A 930 -27.85 -25.42 23.33
N LEU A 931 -27.19 -25.25 22.19
CA LEU A 931 -26.27 -24.11 21.94
C LEU A 931 -27.05 -22.82 21.71
N ALA A 932 -28.19 -22.89 21.03
CA ALA A 932 -29.07 -21.73 20.85
C ALA A 932 -29.59 -21.20 22.20
N GLU A 933 -30.00 -22.09 23.11
CA GLU A 933 -30.41 -21.70 24.46
C GLU A 933 -29.24 -21.16 25.30
N LYS A 934 -28.05 -21.77 25.16
CA LYS A 934 -26.85 -21.35 25.90
C LYS A 934 -26.27 -20.01 25.45
N TRP A 935 -26.37 -19.69 24.16
CA TRP A 935 -25.82 -18.46 23.56
C TRP A 935 -26.88 -17.41 23.27
N ARG A 936 -28.06 -17.52 23.88
CA ARG A 936 -29.16 -16.57 23.68
C ARG A 936 -28.88 -15.22 24.34
N PHE A 937 -29.65 -14.22 23.95
CA PHE A 937 -29.63 -12.94 24.62
C PHE A 937 -30.46 -12.99 25.92
N HIS A 938 -29.87 -12.65 27.08
CA HIS A 938 -30.50 -12.82 28.40
C HIS A 938 -31.11 -11.52 28.98
N THR A 939 -32.37 -11.25 28.69
CA THR A 939 -33.06 -10.05 29.21
C THR A 939 -33.51 -10.19 30.67
N GLU A 940 -33.52 -11.40 31.23
CA GLU A 940 -33.95 -11.66 32.62
C GLU A 940 -33.02 -11.06 33.70
N TYR A 941 -31.90 -10.48 33.29
CA TYR A 941 -30.90 -9.86 34.16
C TYR A 941 -31.10 -8.35 34.35
N GLU A 942 -32.00 -7.72 33.60
CA GLU A 942 -32.15 -6.25 33.54
C GLU A 942 -32.30 -5.59 34.93
N HIS A 943 -33.02 -6.24 35.85
CA HIS A 943 -33.31 -5.70 37.18
C HIS A 943 -32.52 -6.36 38.31
N ARG A 944 -31.47 -7.13 37.99
CA ARG A 944 -30.59 -7.74 38.99
C ARG A 944 -29.40 -6.84 39.28
N GLU A 945 -29.08 -6.65 40.56
CA GLU A 945 -28.02 -5.74 41.00
C GLU A 945 -26.60 -6.22 40.63
N ASP A 946 -26.29 -7.51 40.79
CA ASP A 946 -25.05 -8.11 40.26
C ASP A 946 -25.32 -9.51 39.70
N THR A 947 -24.99 -9.70 38.41
CA THR A 947 -25.12 -10.98 37.70
C THR A 947 -23.76 -11.53 37.28
N PHE A 948 -22.68 -10.77 37.44
CA PHE A 948 -21.36 -11.15 36.95
C PHE A 948 -20.52 -11.75 38.06
N LEU A 949 -21.03 -12.84 38.64
CA LEU A 949 -20.43 -13.60 39.75
C LEU A 949 -19.33 -14.57 39.30
N GLY A 950 -19.03 -14.60 37.99
CA GLY A 950 -17.98 -15.39 37.36
C GLY A 950 -18.26 -16.89 37.29
N ASP A 951 -17.52 -17.56 36.42
CA ASP A 951 -17.60 -19.01 36.16
C ASP A 951 -16.50 -19.80 36.90
N GLY A 952 -15.77 -19.14 37.79
CA GLY A 952 -14.60 -19.68 38.48
C GLY A 952 -13.30 -19.67 37.66
N SER A 953 -13.30 -19.14 36.44
CA SER A 953 -12.08 -18.98 35.62
C SER A 953 -11.32 -17.69 35.91
N ARG A 954 -11.87 -16.79 36.75
CA ARG A 954 -11.30 -15.49 37.10
C ARG A 954 -10.73 -15.48 38.50
N GLY A 955 -9.45 -15.17 38.60
CA GLY A 955 -8.73 -14.97 39.86
C GLY A 955 -8.48 -13.51 40.21
N GLY A 956 -7.88 -13.30 41.38
CA GLY A 956 -7.48 -12.00 41.89
C GLY A 956 -8.61 -11.20 42.57
N PRO A 957 -8.36 -9.91 42.89
CA PRO A 957 -9.30 -9.05 43.59
C PRO A 957 -10.56 -8.78 42.78
N GLU A 958 -11.63 -8.39 43.48
CA GLU A 958 -12.93 -8.02 42.93
C GLU A 958 -12.83 -6.93 41.85
N ARG A 959 -13.87 -6.87 41.00
CA ARG A 959 -13.98 -5.89 39.91
C ARG A 959 -13.96 -4.48 40.48
N ARG A 960 -13.17 -3.60 39.85
CA ARG A 960 -13.02 -2.21 40.31
C ARG A 960 -13.47 -1.22 39.25
N GLU A 961 -14.24 -0.21 39.67
CA GLU A 961 -14.53 0.95 38.82
C GLU A 961 -13.30 1.87 38.74
N LEU A 962 -12.96 2.33 37.53
CA LEU A 962 -11.89 3.30 37.35
C LEU A 962 -12.25 4.64 38.01
N SER A 963 -11.32 5.21 38.77
CA SER A 963 -11.48 6.54 39.35
C SER A 963 -11.52 7.62 38.26
N ALA A 964 -12.03 8.81 38.60
CA ALA A 964 -12.09 9.93 37.66
C ALA A 964 -10.71 10.29 37.07
N ALA A 965 -9.64 10.23 37.88
CA ALA A 965 -8.28 10.50 37.41
C ALA A 965 -7.76 9.43 36.43
N GLU A 966 -8.06 8.15 36.69
CA GLU A 966 -7.69 7.06 35.78
C GLU A 966 -8.49 7.13 34.47
N LYS A 967 -9.78 7.48 34.54
CA LYS A 967 -10.60 7.75 33.34
C LYS A 967 -10.03 8.89 32.51
N ALA A 968 -9.57 9.98 33.15
CA ALA A 968 -8.97 11.11 32.44
C ALA A 968 -7.68 10.71 31.70
N LYS A 969 -6.83 9.87 32.30
CA LYS A 969 -5.63 9.33 31.66
C LYS A 969 -5.97 8.46 30.43
N LEU A 970 -7.04 7.67 30.50
CA LEU A 970 -7.53 6.88 29.36
C LEU A 970 -8.18 7.73 28.26
N ASN A 971 -8.93 8.76 28.64
CA ASN A 971 -9.63 9.65 27.71
C ASN A 971 -8.71 10.72 27.07
N GLY A 972 -7.46 10.87 27.52
CA GLY A 972 -6.45 11.77 26.94
C GLY A 972 -6.42 13.19 27.51
N GLY A 973 -6.45 13.34 28.83
CA GLY A 973 -6.39 14.64 29.50
C GLY A 973 -5.07 15.41 29.32
N GLU A 974 -5.04 16.30 28.34
CA GLU A 974 -4.73 17.74 28.50
C GLU A 974 -5.27 18.50 27.26
N LYS A 975 -6.57 18.80 27.26
CA LYS A 975 -7.08 19.98 26.56
C LYS A 975 -6.98 21.15 27.53
N SER A 976 -5.77 21.65 27.76
CA SER A 976 -5.55 22.97 28.32
C SER A 976 -4.29 23.56 27.71
N LYS A 977 -4.49 24.64 26.93
CA LYS A 977 -3.47 25.46 26.25
C LYS A 977 -2.74 24.81 25.07
N LEU A 978 -3.39 24.83 23.90
CA LEU A 978 -2.87 25.41 22.65
C LEU A 978 -4.04 25.56 21.67
#